data_AF-A0A2C2VI05-F1
#
_entry.id   AF-A0A2C2VI05-F1
#
_cell.length_a   1.000
_cell.length_b   1.000
_cell.length_c   1.000
_cell.angle_alpha   90.00
_cell.angle_beta   90.00
_cell.angle_gamma   90.00
#
_symmetry.space_group_name_H-M   'P 1'
#
loop_
_entity.id
_entity.type
_entity.pdbx_description
1 polymer ?
#
loop_
_entity_poly.entity_id
_entity_poly.type
_entity_poly.pdbx_seq_one_letter_code
_entity_poly.pdbx_strand_id
1 'polypeptide(L)'
;MDEELIKNADACYQLAEQKAAHYFKSLHKQVMQKTFVPVLTKDIQSWKHNHIHHHSILSFFSRRKGKPDNRAYHNYIQWLNYTGKLDNYLDRSISYIFMRDLGKALDSTETQKRVRRVVDSLKNHLIQSTSTNLSVNSETFSMAGLYRIAQKEGIESTMIWVLNKLKTVSSNIPTGMDAENAQRKLIKIIAGVIMHEVEEMGDEISPEERMKKLDDAIRLGYSYGLTYPFIDDLLDAKVLSANEEKQYSDLIRTTLITGNVPELGEWSGKNINLIRYIHSELRDAFEYIKSHLRPETSKKFFEQAYVFFNSQEVDRLKDLSNANYTNEELYIPVILKSSSSRLIVRSVISAPEDEGFDTRTFYYGIYNQLADDFADMYEDLKEDRVTPYTYYLKYHEKRFDLINPFELYWTVISNLIHKVYHSDHKACEVILDRAINGLKRFKERMGTEKYNEVMKLFFSGVPKFNRVIQNMVRKADDVDFFDKLLRDHMITILKNERKEQVDFLETIKTVRNQINNVLNIPKIEEVEPIIDAANYSLEGDGKRLRPIMTWVMGVNEYGLNSSAIVPLLRSLEYMHTASLIFDDLPSQDNSSTRRGRQAIHSVYNIAIAELTGLFLTQKAIEEQASLDQFDSKSVLNLIKYSAQMTAVMCKGQAMDLDSKGKQLTLEQLNLMCFYKTGIAFEASLIMPAILAHANEIEIEALKKFAQHAGIAFQIKDDLLDVEGDMIILGKPIGKDAENNSSTFVSILGQEGARKEMWEQYCLAMEALQAVPRNITFLKHLLNYIVNRDH
;
A
#
# COMPACT_ATOMS: atom_id res chain seq x y z
N MET A 1 33.14 -16.72 12.78
CA MET A 1 31.85 -17.40 12.92
C MET A 1 32.12 -18.72 13.63
N ASP A 2 31.30 -19.11 14.61
CA ASP A 2 31.49 -20.35 15.36
C ASP A 2 31.23 -21.57 14.44
N GLU A 3 32.22 -22.45 14.28
CA GLU A 3 32.13 -23.60 13.36
C GLU A 3 31.00 -24.58 13.74
N GLU A 4 30.61 -24.63 15.03
CA GLU A 4 29.57 -25.52 15.51
C GLU A 4 28.17 -25.09 15.04
N LEU A 5 27.91 -23.79 15.00
CA LEU A 5 26.63 -23.23 14.54
C LEU A 5 26.43 -23.46 13.03
N ILE A 6 27.49 -23.31 12.23
CA ILE A 6 27.45 -23.58 10.79
C ILE A 6 27.15 -25.06 10.54
N LYS A 7 27.87 -25.96 11.23
CA LYS A 7 27.65 -27.42 11.12
C LYS A 7 26.21 -27.80 11.45
N ASN A 8 25.60 -27.15 12.44
CA ASN A 8 24.21 -27.40 12.82
C ASN A 8 23.22 -26.89 11.76
N ALA A 9 23.41 -25.67 11.23
CA ALA A 9 22.57 -25.13 10.17
C ALA A 9 22.63 -25.97 8.90
N ASP A 10 23.82 -26.43 8.51
CA ASP A 10 24.02 -27.30 7.35
C ASP A 10 23.39 -28.68 7.58
N ALA A 11 23.49 -29.24 8.79
CA ALA A 11 22.81 -30.49 9.14
C ALA A 11 21.27 -30.35 9.06
N CYS A 12 20.72 -29.21 9.50
CA CYS A 12 19.29 -28.91 9.37
C CYS A 12 18.86 -28.83 7.89
N TYR A 13 19.64 -28.14 7.06
CA TYR A 13 19.38 -28.06 5.62
C TYR A 13 19.41 -29.44 4.96
N GLN A 14 20.41 -30.27 5.28
CA GLN A 14 20.51 -31.65 4.78
C GLN A 14 19.32 -32.51 5.18
N LEU A 15 18.81 -32.35 6.41
CA LEU A 15 17.61 -33.08 6.85
C LEU A 15 16.37 -32.64 6.06
N ALA A 16 16.21 -31.34 5.83
CA ALA A 16 15.12 -30.81 5.00
C ALA A 16 15.24 -31.32 3.55
N GLU A 17 16.46 -31.33 3.00
CA GLU A 17 16.78 -31.85 1.68
C GLU A 17 16.42 -33.34 1.56
N GLN A 18 16.77 -34.17 2.54
CA GLN A 18 16.39 -35.58 2.57
C GLN A 18 14.87 -35.78 2.58
N LYS A 19 14.12 -34.98 3.35
CA LYS A 19 12.66 -35.00 3.37
C LYS A 19 12.08 -34.62 2.00
N ALA A 20 12.60 -33.56 1.38
CA ALA A 20 12.20 -33.14 0.04
C ALA A 20 12.55 -34.17 -1.03
N ALA A 21 13.74 -34.78 -0.98
CA ALA A 21 14.17 -35.85 -1.87
C ALA A 21 13.27 -37.09 -1.74
N HIS A 22 12.90 -37.49 -0.52
CA HIS A 22 11.98 -38.60 -0.29
C HIS A 22 10.60 -38.32 -0.91
N TYR A 23 10.06 -37.12 -0.69
CA TYR A 23 8.80 -36.72 -1.30
C TYR A 23 8.88 -36.69 -2.83
N PHE A 24 9.92 -36.07 -3.37
CA PHE A 24 10.17 -35.98 -4.80
C PHE A 24 10.28 -37.37 -5.44
N LYS A 25 11.00 -38.31 -4.81
CA LYS A 25 11.10 -39.71 -5.27
C LYS A 25 9.74 -40.40 -5.33
N SER A 26 8.87 -40.15 -4.35
CA SER A 26 7.49 -40.65 -4.33
C SER A 26 6.64 -40.07 -5.47
N LEU A 27 6.78 -38.77 -5.76
CA LEU A 27 6.12 -38.13 -6.90
C LEU A 27 6.67 -38.66 -8.23
N HIS A 28 7.99 -38.75 -8.37
CA HIS A 28 8.66 -39.24 -9.57
C HIS A 28 8.19 -40.64 -9.95
N LYS A 29 8.09 -41.56 -8.97
CA LYS A 29 7.55 -42.91 -9.22
C LYS A 29 6.12 -42.86 -9.77
N GLN A 30 5.27 -42.00 -9.22
CA GLN A 30 3.88 -41.84 -9.67
C GLN A 30 3.78 -41.22 -11.08
N VAL A 31 4.66 -40.27 -11.41
CA VAL A 31 4.76 -39.70 -12.77
C VAL A 31 5.16 -40.78 -13.77
N MET A 32 6.19 -41.57 -13.47
CA MET A 32 6.66 -42.64 -14.37
C MET A 32 5.60 -43.72 -14.59
N GLN A 33 4.84 -44.04 -13.54
CA GLN A 33 3.74 -45.02 -13.62
C GLN A 33 2.41 -44.42 -14.11
N LYS A 34 2.34 -43.09 -14.31
CA LYS A 34 1.13 -42.34 -14.69
C LYS A 34 -0.08 -42.61 -13.79
N THR A 35 0.13 -42.94 -12.52
CA THR A 35 -0.94 -43.35 -11.58
C THR A 35 -1.96 -42.25 -11.32
N PHE A 36 -1.55 -40.99 -11.44
CA PHE A 36 -2.44 -39.82 -11.28
C PHE A 36 -3.54 -39.74 -12.35
N VAL A 37 -3.30 -40.28 -13.55
CA VAL A 37 -4.22 -40.13 -14.70
C VAL A 37 -5.59 -40.77 -14.46
N PRO A 38 -5.70 -42.09 -14.16
CA PRO A 38 -7.00 -42.72 -13.94
C PRO A 38 -7.72 -42.13 -12.71
N VAL A 39 -6.97 -41.79 -11.67
CA VAL A 39 -7.48 -41.22 -10.42
C VAL A 39 -8.10 -39.84 -10.68
N LEU A 40 -7.31 -38.88 -11.18
CA LEU A 40 -7.81 -37.53 -11.46
C LEU A 40 -8.85 -37.48 -12.57
N THR A 41 -8.83 -38.42 -13.52
CA THR A 41 -9.91 -38.51 -14.51
C THR A 41 -11.26 -38.78 -13.83
N LYS A 42 -11.28 -39.63 -12.80
CA LYS A 42 -12.49 -39.90 -12.00
C LYS A 42 -12.88 -38.68 -11.19
N ASP A 43 -11.94 -38.03 -10.53
CA ASP A 43 -12.22 -36.84 -9.71
C ASP A 43 -12.80 -35.70 -10.56
N ILE A 44 -12.21 -35.45 -11.74
CA ILE A 44 -12.68 -34.43 -12.67
C ILE A 44 -14.06 -34.78 -13.24
N GLN A 45 -14.36 -36.07 -13.45
CA GLN A 45 -15.70 -36.49 -13.88
C GLN A 45 -16.77 -36.19 -12.83
N SER A 46 -16.47 -36.42 -11.55
CA SER A 46 -17.35 -36.05 -10.44
C SER A 46 -17.48 -34.53 -10.32
N TRP A 47 -16.34 -33.83 -10.30
CA TRP A 47 -16.27 -32.36 -10.20
C TRP A 47 -17.06 -31.66 -11.31
N LYS A 48 -16.95 -32.14 -12.56
CA LYS A 48 -17.62 -31.58 -13.75
C LYS A 48 -19.13 -31.38 -13.55
N HIS A 49 -19.79 -32.23 -12.75
CA HIS A 49 -21.24 -32.16 -12.56
C HIS A 49 -21.69 -30.81 -11.98
N ASN A 50 -20.86 -30.18 -11.14
CA ASN A 50 -21.15 -28.91 -10.50
C ASN A 50 -20.77 -27.68 -11.35
N HIS A 51 -19.90 -27.86 -12.36
CA HIS A 51 -19.30 -26.74 -13.12
C HIS A 51 -19.68 -26.68 -14.60
N ILE A 52 -20.40 -27.68 -15.12
CA ILE A 52 -20.94 -27.66 -16.48
C ILE A 52 -22.45 -27.66 -16.43
N HIS A 53 -23.04 -26.48 -16.59
CA HIS A 53 -24.48 -26.35 -16.73
C HIS A 53 -24.95 -26.88 -18.08
N HIS A 54 -25.88 -27.85 -18.06
CA HIS A 54 -26.67 -28.21 -19.23
C HIS A 54 -27.78 -27.15 -19.40
N HIS A 55 -27.70 -26.34 -20.45
CA HIS A 55 -28.74 -25.38 -20.78
C HIS A 55 -30.08 -26.10 -21.00
N SER A 56 -31.05 -25.83 -20.13
CA SER A 56 -32.47 -26.08 -20.41
C SER A 56 -32.91 -25.17 -21.55
N ILE A 57 -33.66 -25.72 -22.51
CA ILE A 57 -34.20 -25.04 -23.71
C ILE A 57 -35.04 -23.79 -23.34
N LEU A 58 -35.45 -23.63 -22.08
CA LEU A 58 -36.15 -22.46 -21.55
C LEU A 58 -35.25 -21.23 -21.28
N SER A 59 -33.92 -21.33 -21.34
CA SER A 59 -33.03 -20.17 -21.12
C SER A 59 -32.90 -19.23 -22.33
N PHE A 60 -33.63 -19.48 -23.42
CA PHE A 60 -33.64 -18.63 -24.62
C PHE A 60 -34.45 -17.33 -24.43
N PHE A 61 -35.27 -17.25 -23.37
CA PHE A 61 -36.18 -16.13 -23.12
C PHE A 61 -35.73 -15.15 -22.02
N SER A 62 -34.59 -15.38 -21.34
CA SER A 62 -34.01 -14.37 -20.45
C SER A 62 -32.92 -13.58 -21.19
N ARG A 63 -33.12 -12.26 -21.34
CA ARG A 63 -32.06 -11.32 -21.71
C ARG A 63 -30.96 -11.38 -20.65
N ARG A 64 -30.01 -12.32 -20.77
CA ARG A 64 -28.80 -12.34 -19.94
C ARG A 64 -27.94 -11.14 -20.33
N LYS A 65 -27.77 -10.17 -19.41
CA LYS A 65 -26.63 -9.26 -19.46
C LYS A 65 -25.36 -10.13 -19.44
N GLY A 66 -24.47 -9.92 -20.41
CA GLY A 66 -23.19 -10.66 -20.49
C GLY A 66 -22.35 -10.48 -19.22
N LYS A 67 -21.46 -11.44 -18.94
CA LYS A 67 -20.50 -11.36 -17.83
C LYS A 67 -19.68 -10.07 -18.01
N PRO A 68 -19.72 -9.11 -17.06
CA PRO A 68 -18.93 -7.88 -17.16
C PRO A 68 -17.43 -8.20 -17.05
N ASP A 69 -16.58 -7.32 -17.56
CA ASP A 69 -15.12 -7.43 -17.41
C ASP A 69 -14.76 -7.45 -15.92
N ASN A 70 -13.99 -8.47 -15.49
CA ASN A 70 -13.52 -8.63 -14.11
C ASN A 70 -12.65 -7.43 -13.64
N ARG A 71 -12.20 -6.56 -14.54
CA ARG A 71 -11.50 -5.31 -14.20
C ARG A 71 -12.38 -4.29 -13.48
N ALA A 72 -13.71 -4.36 -13.64
CA ALA A 72 -14.64 -3.53 -12.89
C ALA A 72 -15.15 -4.30 -11.64
N TYR A 73 -14.32 -4.29 -10.58
CA TYR A 73 -14.55 -4.96 -9.29
C TYR A 73 -16.02 -4.97 -8.85
N HIS A 74 -16.62 -3.79 -8.74
CA HIS A 74 -18.00 -3.59 -8.29
C HIS A 74 -19.05 -4.21 -9.22
N ASN A 75 -18.92 -3.98 -10.52
CA ASN A 75 -19.85 -4.51 -11.52
C ASN A 75 -19.84 -6.03 -11.52
N TYR A 76 -18.67 -6.64 -11.25
CA TYR A 76 -18.53 -8.08 -11.15
C TYR A 76 -19.20 -8.65 -9.89
N ILE A 77 -18.97 -8.05 -8.71
CA ILE A 77 -19.61 -8.47 -7.45
C ILE A 77 -21.14 -8.28 -7.52
N GLN A 78 -21.63 -7.17 -8.05
CA GLN A 78 -23.05 -6.94 -8.26
C GLN A 78 -23.67 -7.96 -9.22
N TRP A 79 -22.97 -8.31 -10.30
CA TRP A 79 -23.41 -9.34 -11.23
C TRP A 79 -23.47 -10.72 -10.56
N LEU A 80 -22.46 -11.07 -9.74
CA LEU A 80 -22.46 -12.32 -8.96
C LEU A 80 -23.64 -12.37 -7.97
N ASN A 81 -23.93 -11.25 -7.29
CA ASN A 81 -25.06 -11.17 -6.37
C ASN A 81 -26.40 -11.30 -7.12
N TYR A 82 -26.58 -10.56 -8.20
CA TYR A 82 -27.78 -10.59 -9.03
C TYR A 82 -28.03 -11.98 -9.65
N THR A 83 -26.97 -12.70 -10.01
CA THR A 83 -27.06 -14.05 -10.59
C THR A 83 -27.13 -15.17 -9.54
N GLY A 84 -27.11 -14.85 -8.24
CA GLY A 84 -27.13 -15.83 -7.16
C GLY A 84 -25.84 -16.65 -7.01
N LYS A 85 -24.74 -16.20 -7.62
CA LYS A 85 -23.44 -16.89 -7.66
C LYS A 85 -22.47 -16.42 -6.58
N LEU A 86 -22.77 -15.31 -5.88
CA LEU A 86 -21.85 -14.68 -4.93
C LEU A 86 -21.48 -15.60 -3.76
N ASP A 87 -22.44 -16.34 -3.20
CA ASP A 87 -22.19 -17.23 -2.05
C ASP A 87 -21.15 -18.31 -2.38
N ASN A 88 -21.38 -19.06 -3.45
CA ASN A 88 -20.44 -20.11 -3.90
C ASN A 88 -19.08 -19.52 -4.29
N TYR A 89 -19.07 -18.33 -4.89
CA TYR A 89 -17.82 -17.64 -5.25
C TYR A 89 -16.99 -17.25 -4.03
N LEU A 90 -17.63 -16.69 -3.00
CA LEU A 90 -16.97 -16.32 -1.74
C LEU A 90 -16.57 -17.57 -0.95
N ASP A 91 -17.45 -18.55 -0.80
CA ASP A 91 -17.18 -19.81 -0.09
C ASP A 91 -15.96 -20.54 -0.65
N ARG A 92 -15.87 -20.68 -1.97
CA ARG A 92 -14.68 -21.23 -2.61
C ARG A 92 -13.42 -20.42 -2.29
N SER A 93 -13.53 -19.10 -2.35
CA SER A 93 -12.39 -18.21 -2.18
C SER A 93 -11.85 -18.24 -0.76
N ILE A 94 -12.74 -18.22 0.23
CA ILE A 94 -12.39 -18.31 1.64
C ILE A 94 -11.87 -19.71 1.97
N SER A 95 -12.53 -20.78 1.49
CA SER A 95 -12.05 -22.16 1.64
C SER A 95 -10.62 -22.33 1.11
N TYR A 96 -10.32 -21.74 -0.04
CA TYR A 96 -8.97 -21.75 -0.61
C TYR A 96 -7.96 -21.01 0.25
N ILE A 97 -8.31 -19.84 0.82
CA ILE A 97 -7.41 -19.11 1.71
C ILE A 97 -7.16 -19.92 3.00
N PHE A 98 -8.18 -20.56 3.57
CA PHE A 98 -8.04 -21.42 4.74
C PHE A 98 -7.14 -22.64 4.48
N MET A 99 -7.26 -23.28 3.32
CA MET A 99 -6.37 -24.38 2.94
C MET A 99 -4.95 -23.91 2.65
N ARG A 100 -4.82 -22.85 1.85
CA ARG A 100 -3.54 -22.40 1.30
C ARG A 100 -2.71 -21.69 2.36
N ASP A 101 -3.28 -20.67 2.99
CA ASP A 101 -2.56 -19.76 3.86
C ASP A 101 -2.63 -20.26 5.30
N LEU A 102 -3.80 -20.68 5.78
CA LEU A 102 -3.96 -21.17 7.16
C LEU A 102 -3.64 -22.66 7.34
N GLY A 103 -3.42 -23.41 6.27
CA GLY A 103 -3.10 -24.85 6.31
C GLY A 103 -4.18 -25.72 6.97
N LYS A 104 -5.43 -25.24 7.05
CA LYS A 104 -6.54 -25.96 7.69
C LYS A 104 -7.10 -27.05 6.78
N ALA A 105 -7.60 -28.13 7.38
CA ALA A 105 -8.37 -29.16 6.69
C ALA A 105 -9.84 -28.72 6.60
N LEU A 106 -10.50 -28.96 5.47
CA LEU A 106 -11.88 -28.48 5.22
C LEU A 106 -12.97 -29.47 5.67
N ASP A 107 -12.58 -30.65 6.12
CA ASP A 107 -13.47 -31.68 6.66
C ASP A 107 -13.85 -31.42 8.14
N SER A 108 -13.08 -30.59 8.85
CA SER A 108 -13.39 -30.16 10.21
C SER A 108 -14.67 -29.32 10.27
N THR A 109 -15.59 -29.72 11.15
CA THR A 109 -16.83 -28.95 11.42
C THR A 109 -16.54 -27.55 11.93
N GLU A 110 -15.44 -27.36 12.67
CA GLU A 110 -15.02 -26.05 13.15
C GLU A 110 -14.62 -25.15 11.98
N THR A 111 -13.71 -25.63 11.11
CA THR A 111 -13.25 -24.90 9.93
C THR A 111 -14.43 -24.55 9.01
N GLN A 112 -15.36 -25.47 8.76
CA GLN A 112 -16.55 -25.20 7.94
C GLN A 112 -17.48 -24.14 8.54
N LYS A 113 -17.61 -24.08 9.87
CA LYS A 113 -18.37 -23.01 10.54
C LYS A 113 -17.66 -21.66 10.38
N ARG A 114 -16.33 -21.64 10.50
CA ARG A 114 -15.52 -20.41 10.40
C ARG A 114 -15.55 -19.85 8.98
N VAL A 115 -15.32 -20.69 7.96
CA VAL A 115 -15.47 -20.31 6.54
C VAL A 115 -16.83 -19.65 6.29
N ARG A 116 -17.94 -20.27 6.76
CA ARG A 116 -19.28 -19.71 6.60
C ARG A 116 -19.44 -18.32 7.24
N ARG A 117 -18.98 -18.14 8.48
CA ARG A 117 -19.04 -16.82 9.16
C ARG A 117 -18.28 -15.75 8.38
N VAL A 118 -17.07 -16.07 7.91
CA VAL A 118 -16.23 -15.14 7.13
C VAL A 118 -16.92 -14.79 5.80
N VAL A 119 -17.52 -15.78 5.13
CA VAL A 119 -18.29 -15.58 3.89
C VAL A 119 -19.49 -14.67 4.13
N ASP A 120 -20.27 -14.92 5.19
CA ASP A 120 -21.45 -14.11 5.52
C ASP A 120 -21.06 -12.67 5.86
N SER A 121 -20.00 -12.47 6.64
CA SER A 121 -19.46 -11.16 7.00
C SER A 121 -19.00 -10.39 5.75
N LEU A 122 -18.18 -11.04 4.91
CA LEU A 122 -17.66 -10.46 3.68
C LEU A 122 -18.79 -10.12 2.70
N LYS A 123 -19.78 -11.01 2.55
CA LYS A 123 -20.95 -10.77 1.71
C LYS A 123 -21.72 -9.53 2.16
N ASN A 124 -21.98 -9.40 3.46
CA ASN A 124 -22.69 -8.24 4.00
C ASN A 124 -21.94 -6.93 3.72
N HIS A 125 -20.62 -6.92 3.91
CA HIS A 125 -19.77 -5.77 3.59
C HIS A 125 -19.81 -5.41 2.11
N LEU A 126 -19.68 -6.41 1.23
CA LEU A 126 -19.70 -6.23 -0.23
C LEU A 126 -21.06 -5.78 -0.77
N ILE A 127 -22.16 -6.15 -0.12
CA ILE A 127 -23.51 -5.76 -0.54
C ILE A 127 -23.88 -4.37 -0.01
N GLN A 128 -23.67 -4.10 1.29
CA GLN A 128 -24.02 -2.80 1.90
C GLN A 128 -23.31 -1.63 1.21
N SER A 129 -22.06 -1.86 0.80
CA SER A 129 -21.25 -0.88 0.10
C SER A 129 -21.66 -0.62 -1.36
N THR A 130 -22.57 -1.42 -1.93
CA THR A 130 -23.14 -1.19 -3.27
C THR A 130 -24.43 -0.37 -3.27
N SER A 131 -25.03 -0.14 -2.10
CA SER A 131 -26.27 0.66 -1.95
C SER A 131 -26.04 2.14 -1.66
N THR A 132 -24.83 2.53 -1.28
CA THR A 132 -24.39 3.93 -1.14
C THR A 132 -23.53 4.34 -2.35
N ASN A 133 -23.51 5.63 -2.70
CA ASN A 133 -22.82 6.17 -3.88
C ASN A 133 -21.40 5.61 -4.07
N LEU A 134 -20.96 5.52 -5.34
CA LEU A 134 -19.71 4.94 -5.87
C LEU A 134 -18.38 5.27 -5.13
N SER A 135 -18.36 6.20 -4.17
CA SER A 135 -17.18 6.60 -3.39
C SER A 135 -16.85 5.67 -2.21
N VAL A 136 -17.83 5.02 -1.59
CA VAL A 136 -17.68 4.38 -0.26
C VAL A 136 -16.77 3.14 -0.25
N ASN A 137 -16.63 2.42 -1.37
CA ASN A 137 -15.76 1.23 -1.42
C ASN A 137 -14.28 1.52 -1.67
N SER A 138 -13.96 2.66 -2.30
CA SER A 138 -12.58 3.14 -2.33
C SER A 138 -12.07 3.47 -0.92
N GLU A 139 -12.97 3.68 0.05
CA GLU A 139 -12.63 4.14 1.39
C GLU A 139 -12.11 3.02 2.27
N THR A 140 -12.59 1.77 2.15
CA THR A 140 -12.11 0.67 3.03
C THR A 140 -10.61 0.41 2.84
N PHE A 141 -10.09 0.56 1.62
CA PHE A 141 -8.66 0.44 1.32
C PHE A 141 -7.92 1.79 1.29
N SER A 142 -8.60 2.90 1.60
CA SER A 142 -7.97 4.21 1.76
C SER A 142 -7.33 4.34 3.15
N MET A 143 -6.39 5.27 3.30
CA MET A 143 -5.78 5.55 4.61
C MET A 143 -6.84 5.92 5.68
N ALA A 144 -7.90 6.64 5.29
CA ALA A 144 -8.99 7.00 6.21
C ALA A 144 -9.77 5.76 6.68
N GLY A 145 -10.16 4.87 5.77
CA GLY A 145 -10.91 3.67 6.16
C GLY A 145 -10.07 2.68 6.97
N LEU A 146 -8.78 2.52 6.64
CA LEU A 146 -7.85 1.73 7.45
C LEU A 146 -7.70 2.32 8.87
N TYR A 147 -7.61 3.64 8.99
CA TYR A 147 -7.56 4.31 10.29
C TYR A 147 -8.86 4.13 11.08
N ARG A 148 -10.04 4.26 10.44
CA ARG A 148 -11.35 4.00 11.08
C ARG A 148 -11.48 2.55 11.57
N ILE A 149 -10.96 1.58 10.81
CA ILE A 149 -10.87 0.18 11.27
C ILE A 149 -9.95 0.06 12.48
N ALA A 150 -8.78 0.71 12.45
CA ALA A 150 -7.84 0.70 13.56
C ALA A 150 -8.43 1.31 14.84
N GLN A 151 -9.19 2.39 14.71
CA GLN A 151 -9.91 3.04 15.82
C GLN A 151 -10.95 2.12 16.45
N LYS A 152 -11.68 1.34 15.64
CA LYS A 152 -12.64 0.34 16.14
C LYS A 152 -11.94 -0.79 16.94
N GLU A 153 -10.72 -1.14 16.56
CA GLU A 153 -9.93 -2.21 17.17
C GLU A 153 -8.95 -1.71 18.26
N GLY A 154 -8.85 -0.39 18.50
CA GLY A 154 -7.95 0.23 19.48
C GLY A 154 -6.47 0.21 19.10
N ILE A 155 -6.15 0.07 17.82
CA ILE A 155 -4.78 -0.10 17.29
C ILE A 155 -4.33 1.08 16.41
N GLU A 156 -4.81 2.30 16.68
CA GLU A 156 -4.52 3.50 15.88
C GLU A 156 -3.00 3.75 15.77
N SER A 157 -2.27 3.63 16.88
CA SER A 157 -0.82 3.86 16.91
C SER A 157 -0.07 2.86 16.04
N THR A 158 -0.49 1.60 16.02
CA THR A 158 0.05 0.56 15.16
C THR A 158 -0.23 0.86 13.69
N MET A 159 -1.46 1.31 13.39
CA MET A 159 -1.84 1.67 12.03
C MET A 159 -1.02 2.85 11.50
N ILE A 160 -0.85 3.90 12.31
CA ILE A 160 0.00 5.04 11.97
C ILE A 160 1.44 4.57 11.74
N TRP A 161 1.96 3.71 12.63
CA TRP A 161 3.31 3.16 12.51
C TRP A 161 3.50 2.38 11.19
N VAL A 162 2.57 1.49 10.83
CA VAL A 162 2.72 0.68 9.62
C VAL A 162 2.53 1.51 8.35
N LEU A 163 1.64 2.50 8.34
CA LEU A 163 1.48 3.42 7.20
C LEU A 163 2.76 4.21 6.94
N ASN A 164 3.40 4.72 8.00
CA ASN A 164 4.69 5.40 7.89
C ASN A 164 5.78 4.46 7.38
N LYS A 165 5.87 3.25 7.93
CA LYS A 165 6.86 2.25 7.48
C LYS A 165 6.67 1.84 6.01
N LEU A 166 5.42 1.65 5.55
CA LEU A 166 5.11 1.36 4.14
C LEU A 166 5.50 2.51 3.19
N LYS A 167 5.30 3.75 3.61
CA LYS A 167 5.75 4.96 2.88
C LYS A 167 7.27 4.99 2.77
N THR A 168 7.98 4.78 3.87
CA THR A 168 9.46 4.79 3.90
C THR A 168 10.03 3.69 3.02
N VAL A 169 9.49 2.47 3.09
CA VAL A 169 9.90 1.36 2.21
C VAL A 169 9.74 1.77 0.74
N SER A 170 8.57 2.24 0.33
CA SER A 170 8.33 2.61 -1.07
C SER A 170 9.21 3.74 -1.58
N SER A 171 9.59 4.69 -0.71
CA SER A 171 10.43 5.82 -1.09
C SER A 171 11.90 5.41 -1.29
N ASN A 172 12.30 4.26 -0.74
CA ASN A 172 13.67 3.73 -0.80
C ASN A 172 13.81 2.52 -1.74
N ILE A 173 12.74 2.09 -2.43
CA ILE A 173 12.87 1.06 -3.48
C ILE A 173 13.63 1.66 -4.68
N PRO A 174 14.74 1.04 -5.15
CA PRO A 174 15.53 1.55 -6.26
C PRO A 174 14.82 1.43 -7.62
N THR A 175 15.24 2.23 -8.61
CA THR A 175 14.64 2.30 -9.96
C THR A 175 14.70 0.99 -10.78
N GLY A 176 15.41 -0.03 -10.30
CA GLY A 176 15.46 -1.38 -10.90
C GLY A 176 14.43 -2.37 -10.35
N MET A 177 13.62 -1.95 -9.37
CA MET A 177 12.64 -2.80 -8.70
C MET A 177 11.23 -2.24 -8.85
N ASP A 178 10.24 -3.13 -8.93
CA ASP A 178 8.84 -2.75 -8.96
C ASP A 178 8.32 -2.45 -7.54
N ALA A 179 8.33 -1.17 -7.19
CA ALA A 179 7.88 -0.69 -5.89
C ALA A 179 6.39 -1.00 -5.59
N GLU A 180 5.51 -1.07 -6.60
CA GLU A 180 4.09 -1.42 -6.39
C GLU A 180 3.96 -2.91 -6.04
N ASN A 181 4.70 -3.77 -6.73
CA ASN A 181 4.72 -5.19 -6.44
C ASN A 181 5.36 -5.48 -5.07
N ALA A 182 6.42 -4.78 -4.70
CA ALA A 182 7.05 -4.83 -3.39
C ALA A 182 6.06 -4.46 -2.26
N GLN A 183 5.41 -3.29 -2.35
CA GLN A 183 4.39 -2.87 -1.38
C GLN A 183 3.23 -3.86 -1.30
N ARG A 184 2.74 -4.34 -2.45
CA ARG A 184 1.67 -5.34 -2.50
C ARG A 184 2.05 -6.64 -1.80
N LYS A 185 3.28 -7.15 -2.02
CA LYS A 185 3.78 -8.34 -1.33
C LYS A 185 3.80 -8.11 0.19
N LEU A 186 4.33 -6.96 0.63
CA LEU A 186 4.40 -6.60 2.04
C LEU A 186 3.01 -6.51 2.70
N ILE A 187 2.05 -5.79 2.09
CA ILE A 187 0.66 -5.70 2.58
C ILE A 187 0.00 -7.08 2.64
N LYS A 188 0.22 -7.92 1.62
CA LYS A 188 -0.31 -9.29 1.59
C LYS A 188 0.23 -10.13 2.75
N ILE A 189 1.52 -10.01 3.11
CA ILE A 189 2.10 -10.75 4.23
C ILE A 189 1.54 -10.23 5.56
N ILE A 190 1.44 -8.91 5.74
CA ILE A 190 0.79 -8.30 6.91
C ILE A 190 -0.64 -8.85 7.06
N ALA A 191 -1.43 -8.81 5.99
CA ALA A 191 -2.78 -9.34 6.01
C ALA A 191 -2.82 -10.85 6.33
N GLY A 192 -1.91 -11.64 5.77
CA GLY A 192 -1.80 -13.07 6.06
C GLY A 192 -1.50 -13.36 7.54
N VAL A 193 -0.59 -12.60 8.16
CA VAL A 193 -0.27 -12.72 9.59
C VAL A 193 -1.46 -12.31 10.46
N ILE A 194 -2.14 -11.20 10.15
CA ILE A 194 -3.37 -10.79 10.83
C ILE A 194 -4.45 -11.87 10.71
N MET A 195 -4.64 -12.45 9.52
CA MET A 195 -5.62 -13.51 9.30
C MET A 195 -5.35 -14.74 10.17
N HIS A 196 -4.09 -15.16 10.29
CA HIS A 196 -3.76 -16.24 11.18
C HIS A 196 -4.04 -15.89 12.64
N GLU A 197 -3.62 -14.71 13.09
CA GLU A 197 -3.82 -14.31 14.48
C GLU A 197 -5.32 -14.22 14.80
N VAL A 198 -6.12 -13.63 13.91
CA VAL A 198 -7.58 -13.55 14.07
C VAL A 198 -8.26 -14.93 14.05
N GLU A 199 -7.78 -15.88 13.25
CA GLU A 199 -8.33 -17.25 13.26
C GLU A 199 -8.01 -17.98 14.57
N GLU A 200 -6.84 -17.73 15.16
CA GLU A 200 -6.46 -18.31 16.44
C GLU A 200 -7.09 -17.57 17.64
N MET A 201 -7.61 -16.36 17.44
CA MET A 201 -8.45 -15.68 18.42
C MET A 201 -9.82 -16.38 18.51
N GLY A 202 -10.16 -16.89 19.68
CA GLY A 202 -11.52 -17.37 19.96
C GLY A 202 -12.56 -16.24 19.97
N ASP A 203 -13.84 -16.61 19.95
CA ASP A 203 -14.96 -15.66 19.99
C ASP A 203 -15.09 -14.91 21.34
N GLU A 204 -14.38 -15.36 22.39
CA GLU A 204 -14.50 -14.88 23.79
C GLU A 204 -13.28 -14.09 24.30
N ILE A 205 -12.48 -13.51 23.41
CA ILE A 205 -11.28 -12.74 23.79
C ILE A 205 -11.61 -11.34 24.34
N SER A 206 -10.85 -10.88 25.34
CA SER A 206 -11.01 -9.52 25.86
C SER A 206 -10.56 -8.45 24.82
N PRO A 207 -11.15 -7.24 24.83
CA PRO A 207 -10.73 -6.17 23.91
C PRO A 207 -9.24 -5.81 24.03
N GLU A 208 -8.69 -5.79 25.25
CA GLU A 208 -7.27 -5.49 25.50
C GLU A 208 -6.34 -6.55 24.90
N GLU A 209 -6.67 -7.82 25.07
CA GLU A 209 -5.90 -8.92 24.53
C GLU A 209 -5.98 -8.97 22.99
N ARG A 210 -7.17 -8.69 22.44
CA ARG A 210 -7.38 -8.56 20.99
C ARG A 210 -6.54 -7.44 20.40
N MET A 211 -6.56 -6.25 21.01
CA MET A 211 -5.75 -5.10 20.60
C MET A 211 -4.25 -5.47 20.58
N LYS A 212 -3.75 -6.08 21.66
CA LYS A 212 -2.34 -6.49 21.76
C LYS A 212 -1.95 -7.47 20.66
N LYS A 213 -2.75 -8.52 20.46
CA LYS A 213 -2.48 -9.53 19.42
C LYS A 213 -2.51 -8.94 18.01
N LEU A 214 -3.42 -7.99 17.74
CA LEU A 214 -3.46 -7.29 16.45
C LEU A 214 -2.23 -6.38 16.26
N ASP A 215 -1.78 -5.67 17.30
CA ASP A 215 -0.54 -4.89 17.26
C ASP A 215 0.67 -5.78 16.91
N ASP A 216 0.81 -6.89 17.65
CA ASP A 216 1.86 -7.88 17.42
C ASP A 216 1.79 -8.44 15.99
N ALA A 217 0.61 -8.84 15.52
CA ALA A 217 0.42 -9.39 14.18
C ALA A 217 0.80 -8.42 13.06
N ILE A 218 0.43 -7.13 13.18
CA ILE A 218 0.78 -6.12 12.18
C ILE A 218 2.30 -5.91 12.13
N ARG A 219 2.94 -5.76 13.30
CA ARG A 219 4.39 -5.51 13.39
C ARG A 219 5.20 -6.71 12.94
N LEU A 220 4.82 -7.91 13.37
CA LEU A 220 5.44 -9.16 12.93
C LEU A 220 5.25 -9.39 11.43
N GLY A 221 4.05 -9.12 10.90
CA GLY A 221 3.76 -9.21 9.48
C GLY A 221 4.59 -8.23 8.64
N TYR A 222 4.80 -7.00 9.13
CA TYR A 222 5.70 -6.05 8.49
C TYR A 222 7.15 -6.54 8.52
N SER A 223 7.64 -6.90 9.70
CA SER A 223 9.02 -7.34 9.93
C SER A 223 9.39 -8.57 9.09
N TYR A 224 8.53 -9.59 9.06
CA TYR A 224 8.73 -10.75 8.20
C TYR A 224 8.57 -10.39 6.72
N GLY A 225 7.59 -9.56 6.40
CA GLY A 225 7.29 -9.15 5.04
C GLY A 225 8.44 -8.39 4.36
N LEU A 226 9.30 -7.68 5.10
CA LEU A 226 10.48 -6.98 4.57
C LEU A 226 11.49 -7.89 3.87
N THR A 227 11.50 -9.19 4.19
CA THR A 227 12.36 -10.18 3.54
C THR A 227 12.09 -10.28 2.03
N TYR A 228 10.86 -10.03 1.58
CA TYR A 228 10.54 -10.06 0.16
C TYR A 228 11.13 -8.87 -0.61
N PRO A 229 10.81 -7.60 -0.32
CA PRO A 229 11.39 -6.49 -1.07
C PRO A 229 12.90 -6.37 -0.87
N PHE A 230 13.43 -6.62 0.33
CA PHE A 230 14.83 -6.30 0.62
C PHE A 230 15.79 -7.49 0.59
N ILE A 231 15.31 -8.73 0.51
CA ILE A 231 16.17 -9.90 0.32
C ILE A 231 15.86 -10.55 -1.02
N ASP A 232 14.62 -11.01 -1.23
CA ASP A 232 14.21 -11.73 -2.45
C ASP A 232 14.31 -10.84 -3.70
N ASP A 233 13.50 -9.78 -3.77
CA ASP A 233 13.39 -8.91 -4.94
C ASP A 233 14.71 -8.13 -5.19
N LEU A 234 15.43 -7.75 -4.14
CA LEU A 234 16.69 -7.02 -4.28
C LEU A 234 17.80 -7.88 -4.91
N LEU A 235 17.95 -9.12 -4.44
CA LEU A 235 18.94 -10.06 -4.98
C LEU A 235 18.59 -10.46 -6.43
N ASP A 236 17.31 -10.50 -6.77
CA ASP A 236 16.85 -10.84 -8.12
C ASP A 236 16.93 -9.67 -9.13
N ALA A 237 16.84 -8.42 -8.67
CA ALA A 237 16.72 -7.24 -9.55
C ALA A 237 18.03 -6.80 -10.23
N LYS A 238 19.15 -7.50 -10.01
CA LYS A 238 20.49 -7.17 -10.56
C LYS A 238 20.91 -5.71 -10.31
N VAL A 239 20.46 -5.13 -9.18
CA VAL A 239 20.79 -3.76 -8.75
C VAL A 239 22.17 -3.72 -8.08
N LEU A 240 22.52 -4.77 -7.36
CA LEU A 240 23.80 -4.92 -6.67
C LEU A 240 24.87 -5.44 -7.64
N SER A 241 26.11 -5.01 -7.46
CA SER A 241 27.25 -5.67 -8.11
C SER A 241 27.49 -7.06 -7.51
N ALA A 242 28.14 -7.96 -8.25
CA ALA A 242 28.40 -9.32 -7.76
C ALA A 242 29.13 -9.38 -6.40
N ASN A 243 30.00 -8.41 -6.10
CA ASN A 243 30.64 -8.32 -4.80
C ASN A 243 29.67 -7.85 -3.70
N GLU A 244 28.83 -6.85 -3.99
CA GLU A 244 27.79 -6.37 -3.07
C GLU A 244 26.75 -7.47 -2.79
N GLU A 245 26.34 -8.21 -3.82
CA GLU A 245 25.40 -9.33 -3.70
C GLU A 245 25.96 -10.43 -2.79
N LYS A 246 27.23 -10.78 -2.96
CA LYS A 246 27.92 -11.74 -2.10
C LYS A 246 28.00 -11.26 -0.65
N GLN A 247 28.48 -10.03 -0.45
CA GLN A 247 28.57 -9.42 0.89
C GLN A 247 27.19 -9.36 1.58
N TYR A 248 26.15 -9.00 0.84
CA TYR A 248 24.78 -8.94 1.35
C TYR A 248 24.25 -10.33 1.71
N SER A 249 24.50 -11.33 0.86
CA SER A 249 24.06 -12.71 1.10
C SER A 249 24.77 -13.32 2.32
N ASP A 250 26.07 -13.07 2.47
CA ASP A 250 26.85 -13.48 3.65
C ASP A 250 26.32 -12.83 4.94
N LEU A 251 25.87 -11.57 4.87
CA LEU A 251 25.25 -10.87 6.00
C LEU A 251 23.94 -11.53 6.44
N ILE A 252 23.04 -11.83 5.51
CA ILE A 252 21.78 -12.54 5.80
C ILE A 252 22.06 -13.95 6.32
N ARG A 253 22.96 -14.69 5.68
CA ARG A 253 23.35 -16.04 6.12
C ARG A 253 23.88 -16.04 7.54
N THR A 254 24.80 -15.12 7.85
CA THR A 254 25.36 -14.99 9.20
C THR A 254 24.28 -14.66 10.23
N THR A 255 23.33 -13.80 9.86
CA THR A 255 22.18 -13.44 10.71
C THR A 255 21.33 -14.65 11.05
N LEU A 256 20.99 -15.47 10.05
CA LEU A 256 20.16 -16.67 10.23
C LEU A 256 20.87 -17.79 11.01
N ILE A 257 22.19 -17.95 10.84
CA ILE A 257 22.98 -18.97 11.55
C ILE A 257 23.23 -18.57 13.01
N THR A 258 23.60 -17.31 13.24
CA THR A 258 24.03 -16.86 14.58
C THR A 258 22.89 -16.31 15.43
N GLY A 259 21.75 -16.00 14.81
CA GLY A 259 20.64 -15.33 15.47
C GLY A 259 20.94 -13.87 15.84
N ASN A 260 21.98 -13.26 15.27
CA ASN A 260 22.40 -11.87 15.53
C ASN A 260 22.74 -11.17 14.21
N VAL A 261 22.29 -9.91 14.08
CA VAL A 261 22.56 -9.10 12.89
C VAL A 261 23.97 -8.54 12.99
N PRO A 262 24.92 -8.91 12.10
CA PRO A 262 26.27 -8.40 12.17
C PRO A 262 26.31 -6.90 11.80
N GLU A 263 27.40 -6.23 12.20
CA GLU A 263 27.71 -4.88 11.74
C GLU A 263 27.95 -4.86 10.23
N LEU A 264 27.52 -3.79 9.55
CA LEU A 264 27.56 -3.69 8.09
C LEU A 264 29.00 -3.72 7.52
N GLY A 265 29.99 -3.31 8.31
CA GLY A 265 31.40 -3.21 7.88
C GLY A 265 31.64 -2.09 6.86
N GLU A 266 32.78 -2.13 6.16
CA GLU A 266 33.08 -1.20 5.08
C GLU A 266 32.36 -1.60 3.78
N TRP A 267 31.49 -0.71 3.27
CA TRP A 267 30.78 -0.89 2.01
C TRP A 267 31.28 0.10 0.96
N SER A 268 32.08 -0.35 -0.01
CA SER A 268 32.71 0.53 -1.01
C SER A 268 31.87 0.74 -2.28
N GLY A 269 30.65 0.20 -2.33
CA GLY A 269 29.78 0.22 -3.51
C GLY A 269 28.92 1.48 -3.66
N LYS A 270 28.39 1.71 -4.87
CA LYS A 270 27.50 2.86 -5.18
C LYS A 270 26.16 2.82 -4.43
N ASN A 271 25.79 1.65 -3.90
CA ASN A 271 24.52 1.42 -3.22
C ASN A 271 24.58 1.59 -1.69
N ILE A 272 25.65 2.18 -1.12
CA ILE A 272 25.84 2.25 0.33
C ILE A 272 24.66 2.86 1.10
N ASN A 273 24.03 3.93 0.59
CA ASN A 273 22.90 4.57 1.26
C ASN A 273 21.67 3.65 1.31
N LEU A 274 21.40 2.94 0.19
CA LEU A 274 20.34 1.95 0.11
C LEU A 274 20.62 0.79 1.08
N ILE A 275 21.83 0.27 1.08
CA ILE A 275 22.21 -0.86 1.94
C ILE A 275 22.21 -0.48 3.42
N ARG A 276 22.63 0.74 3.79
CA ARG A 276 22.55 1.23 5.17
C ARG A 276 21.10 1.32 5.64
N TYR A 277 20.21 1.83 4.81
CA TYR A 277 18.77 1.87 5.10
C TYR A 277 18.20 0.46 5.28
N ILE A 278 18.45 -0.43 4.32
CA ILE A 278 17.96 -1.81 4.35
C ILE A 278 18.51 -2.57 5.57
N HIS A 279 19.80 -2.43 5.85
CA HIS A 279 20.44 -3.06 7.01
C HIS A 279 19.81 -2.60 8.33
N SER A 280 19.55 -1.30 8.49
CA SER A 280 18.85 -0.77 9.66
C SER A 280 17.44 -1.33 9.79
N GLU A 281 16.65 -1.30 8.72
CA GLU A 281 15.26 -1.79 8.75
C GLU A 281 15.17 -3.30 8.99
N LEU A 282 16.05 -4.10 8.37
CA LEU A 282 16.12 -5.53 8.61
C LEU A 282 16.63 -5.84 10.02
N ARG A 283 17.53 -5.02 10.58
CA ARG A 283 17.98 -5.16 11.97
C ARG A 283 16.82 -4.97 12.94
N ASP A 284 16.10 -3.86 12.82
CA ASP A 284 14.94 -3.56 13.66
C ASP A 284 13.88 -4.67 13.56
N ALA A 285 13.57 -5.10 12.33
CA ALA A 285 12.62 -6.17 12.07
C ALA A 285 13.05 -7.49 12.72
N PHE A 286 14.33 -7.83 12.61
CA PHE A 286 14.90 -9.04 13.18
C PHE A 286 14.87 -9.03 14.72
N GLU A 287 15.28 -7.92 15.33
CA GLU A 287 15.26 -7.74 16.79
C GLU A 287 13.82 -7.78 17.32
N TYR A 288 12.86 -7.19 16.59
CA TYR A 288 11.45 -7.28 16.91
C TYR A 288 10.96 -8.73 16.89
N ILE A 289 11.23 -9.48 15.81
CA ILE A 289 10.85 -10.91 15.72
C ILE A 289 11.49 -11.71 16.87
N LYS A 290 12.79 -11.53 17.11
CA LYS A 290 13.54 -12.27 18.15
C LYS A 290 12.98 -12.03 19.56
N SER A 291 12.57 -10.80 19.87
CA SER A 291 12.02 -10.44 21.19
C SER A 291 10.59 -10.95 21.43
N HIS A 292 9.84 -11.27 20.37
CA HIS A 292 8.45 -11.74 20.46
C HIS A 292 8.31 -13.27 20.31
N LEU A 293 9.36 -13.96 19.87
CA LEU A 293 9.37 -15.42 19.76
C LEU A 293 9.75 -16.09 21.08
N ARG A 294 8.99 -17.13 21.45
CA ARG A 294 9.39 -18.03 22.55
C ARG A 294 10.65 -18.81 22.15
N PRO A 295 11.51 -19.24 23.10
CA PRO A 295 12.75 -19.94 22.77
C PRO A 295 12.58 -21.18 21.87
N GLU A 296 11.52 -21.95 22.09
CA GLU A 296 11.20 -23.16 21.32
C GLU A 296 10.78 -22.84 19.87
N THR A 297 9.99 -21.78 19.67
CA THR A 297 9.56 -21.31 18.35
C THR A 297 10.67 -20.58 17.60
N SER A 298 11.57 -19.92 18.34
CA SER A 298 12.71 -19.18 17.78
C SER A 298 13.66 -20.09 17.01
N LYS A 299 13.97 -21.28 17.56
CA LYS A 299 14.80 -22.27 16.85
C LYS A 299 14.15 -22.72 15.54
N LYS A 300 12.87 -23.10 15.58
CA LYS A 300 12.11 -23.52 14.38
C LYS A 300 12.06 -22.40 13.33
N PHE A 301 11.87 -21.15 13.76
CA PHE A 301 11.89 -19.99 12.86
C PHE A 301 13.22 -19.86 12.12
N PHE A 302 14.36 -19.86 12.83
CA PHE A 302 15.67 -19.72 12.20
C PHE A 302 16.01 -20.88 11.28
N GLU A 303 15.69 -22.10 11.67
CA GLU A 303 15.86 -23.28 10.83
C GLU A 303 15.07 -23.16 9.52
N GLN A 304 13.78 -22.81 9.58
CA GLN A 304 12.95 -22.65 8.38
C GLN A 304 13.38 -21.45 7.52
N ALA A 305 13.77 -20.33 8.14
CA ALA A 305 14.28 -19.16 7.44
C ALA A 305 15.61 -19.46 6.73
N TYR A 306 16.51 -20.21 7.36
CA TYR A 306 17.76 -20.66 6.73
C TYR A 306 17.49 -21.60 5.55
N VAL A 307 16.60 -22.59 5.72
CA VAL A 307 16.22 -23.50 4.62
C VAL A 307 15.62 -22.74 3.45
N PHE A 308 14.73 -21.78 3.72
CA PHE A 308 14.15 -20.90 2.71
C PHE A 308 15.24 -20.11 1.97
N PHE A 309 16.06 -19.35 2.69
CA PHE A 309 17.09 -18.49 2.11
C PHE A 309 18.12 -19.29 1.29
N ASN A 310 18.65 -20.37 1.86
CA ASN A 310 19.66 -21.19 1.21
C ASN A 310 19.12 -21.89 -0.04
N SER A 311 17.86 -22.35 -0.04
CA SER A 311 17.23 -22.92 -1.24
C SER A 311 16.99 -21.90 -2.35
N GLN A 312 16.74 -20.63 -2.01
CA GLN A 312 16.68 -19.56 -3.01
C GLN A 312 18.06 -19.22 -3.61
N GLU A 313 19.12 -19.23 -2.81
CA GLU A 313 20.48 -19.04 -3.32
C GLU A 313 20.91 -20.15 -4.27
N VAL A 314 20.62 -21.41 -3.91
CA VAL A 314 20.86 -22.57 -4.80
C VAL A 314 20.12 -22.40 -6.13
N ASP A 315 18.90 -21.84 -6.13
CA ASP A 315 18.17 -21.54 -7.36
C ASP A 315 18.77 -20.37 -8.16
N ARG A 316 19.18 -19.27 -7.50
CA ARG A 316 19.77 -18.10 -8.16
C ARG A 316 21.09 -18.42 -8.87
N LEU A 317 21.87 -19.35 -8.35
CA LEU A 317 23.15 -19.78 -8.96
C LEU A 317 22.97 -20.63 -10.22
N LYS A 318 21.74 -21.03 -10.57
CA LYS A 318 21.50 -21.85 -11.75
C LYS A 318 21.57 -21.03 -13.02
N ASP A 319 22.22 -21.60 -14.03
CA ASP A 319 22.32 -21.01 -15.37
C ASP A 319 21.63 -21.92 -16.38
N LEU A 320 20.68 -21.35 -17.13
CA LEU A 320 19.94 -22.07 -18.15
C LEU A 320 20.85 -22.61 -19.26
N SER A 321 22.09 -22.14 -19.41
CA SER A 321 23.11 -22.66 -20.32
C SER A 321 23.68 -24.03 -19.90
N ASN A 322 23.60 -24.39 -18.62
CA ASN A 322 24.08 -25.67 -18.12
C ASN A 322 23.11 -26.79 -18.52
N ALA A 323 23.55 -27.70 -19.39
CA ALA A 323 22.71 -28.79 -19.91
C ALA A 323 22.67 -30.04 -19.01
N ASN A 324 23.34 -30.03 -17.85
CA ASN A 324 23.63 -31.21 -17.05
C ASN A 324 22.89 -31.27 -15.70
N TYR A 325 21.98 -30.33 -15.39
CA TYR A 325 21.18 -30.44 -14.16
C TYR A 325 20.39 -31.76 -14.14
N THR A 326 20.38 -32.37 -12.96
CA THR A 326 19.55 -33.51 -12.61
C THR A 326 18.14 -33.06 -12.25
N ASN A 327 17.16 -33.97 -12.29
CA ASN A 327 15.82 -33.63 -11.84
C ASN A 327 15.80 -33.24 -10.34
N GLU A 328 16.63 -33.86 -9.50
CA GLU A 328 16.70 -33.50 -8.07
C GLU A 328 17.17 -32.06 -7.86
N GLU A 329 18.22 -31.63 -8.56
CA GLU A 329 18.70 -30.24 -8.53
C GLU A 329 17.63 -29.25 -9.00
N LEU A 330 16.74 -29.63 -9.92
CA LEU A 330 15.66 -28.76 -10.42
C LEU A 330 14.48 -28.66 -9.46
N TYR A 331 14.10 -29.74 -8.77
CA TYR A 331 12.85 -29.81 -8.01
C TYR A 331 13.01 -29.72 -6.49
N ILE A 332 14.13 -30.19 -5.91
CA ILE A 332 14.31 -30.19 -4.45
C ILE A 332 14.36 -28.76 -3.88
N PRO A 333 15.17 -27.83 -4.41
CA PRO A 333 15.19 -26.44 -3.92
C PRO A 333 13.82 -25.76 -4.06
N VAL A 334 13.10 -26.07 -5.14
CA VAL A 334 11.73 -25.59 -5.40
C VAL A 334 10.74 -26.09 -4.33
N ILE A 335 10.83 -27.36 -3.90
CA ILE A 335 10.04 -27.90 -2.78
C ILE A 335 10.38 -27.19 -1.48
N LEU A 336 11.67 -27.01 -1.19
CA LEU A 336 12.13 -26.39 0.06
C LEU A 336 11.69 -24.93 0.16
N LYS A 337 11.98 -24.09 -0.84
CA LYS A 337 11.63 -22.65 -0.79
C LYS A 337 10.11 -22.43 -0.68
N SER A 338 9.33 -23.22 -1.41
CA SER A 338 7.87 -23.05 -1.44
C SER A 338 7.17 -23.55 -0.18
N SER A 339 7.74 -24.52 0.53
CA SER A 339 7.20 -25.01 1.80
C SER A 339 7.67 -24.17 3.00
N SER A 340 8.96 -23.87 3.09
CA SER A 340 9.52 -23.11 4.21
C SER A 340 8.95 -21.71 4.32
N SER A 341 8.72 -21.00 3.21
CA SER A 341 8.06 -19.67 3.23
C SER A 341 6.72 -19.63 3.95
N ARG A 342 5.98 -20.75 3.94
CA ARG A 342 4.69 -20.89 4.62
C ARG A 342 4.82 -21.34 6.08
N LEU A 343 5.78 -22.23 6.35
CA LEU A 343 6.07 -22.71 7.71
C LEU A 343 6.61 -21.60 8.62
N ILE A 344 7.32 -20.61 8.06
CA ILE A 344 7.83 -19.47 8.81
C ILE A 344 6.69 -18.63 9.41
N VAL A 345 5.63 -18.33 8.64
CA VAL A 345 4.52 -17.46 9.07
C VAL A 345 3.89 -17.95 10.38
N ARG A 346 3.68 -19.26 10.52
CA ARG A 346 3.11 -19.83 11.74
C ARG A 346 4.06 -19.76 12.94
N SER A 347 5.35 -19.90 12.68
CA SER A 347 6.38 -19.76 13.71
C SER A 347 6.40 -18.34 14.28
N VAL A 348 6.16 -17.33 13.43
CA VAL A 348 6.12 -15.91 13.78
C VAL A 348 5.02 -15.57 14.80
N ILE A 349 3.84 -16.20 14.70
CA ILE A 349 2.66 -15.91 15.53
C ILE A 349 2.49 -16.82 16.77
N SER A 350 3.41 -17.76 17.00
CA SER A 350 3.31 -18.71 18.13
C SER A 350 1.98 -19.48 18.24
N ALA A 351 1.35 -19.82 17.10
CA ALA A 351 0.08 -20.53 17.07
C ALA A 351 0.17 -21.93 17.75
N PRO A 352 -0.91 -22.44 18.38
CA PRO A 352 -0.97 -23.79 18.96
C PRO A 352 -0.61 -24.87 17.93
N GLU A 353 -0.12 -26.04 18.36
CA GLU A 353 0.14 -27.14 17.42
C GLU A 353 -1.17 -27.64 16.77
N ASP A 354 -1.23 -27.66 15.44
CA ASP A 354 -2.33 -28.27 14.65
C ASP A 354 -1.78 -29.55 14.06
N GLU A 355 -2.37 -30.68 14.46
CA GLU A 355 -1.98 -32.00 14.01
C GLU A 355 -2.09 -32.10 12.48
N GLY A 356 -0.92 -32.19 11.84
CA GLY A 356 -0.81 -32.31 10.39
C GLY A 356 -0.68 -31.00 9.61
N PHE A 357 -0.72 -29.81 10.22
CA PHE A 357 -0.46 -28.55 9.49
C PHE A 357 0.91 -28.55 8.79
N ASP A 358 1.98 -28.89 9.51
CA ASP A 358 3.34 -28.89 8.94
C ASP A 358 3.40 -29.78 7.70
N THR A 359 2.70 -30.91 7.76
CA THR A 359 2.57 -31.88 6.67
C THR A 359 1.76 -31.30 5.51
N ARG A 360 0.57 -30.75 5.78
CA ARG A 360 -0.30 -30.14 4.75
C ARG A 360 0.42 -28.99 4.05
N THR A 361 0.99 -28.07 4.82
CA THR A 361 1.73 -26.90 4.34
C THR A 361 2.96 -27.29 3.53
N PHE A 362 3.74 -28.28 4.00
CA PHE A 362 4.90 -28.79 3.27
C PHE A 362 4.53 -29.33 1.89
N TYR A 363 3.52 -30.20 1.81
CA TYR A 363 3.10 -30.78 0.53
C TYR A 363 2.38 -29.80 -0.39
N TYR A 364 1.70 -28.79 0.16
CA TYR A 364 1.00 -27.76 -0.61
C TYR A 364 1.94 -26.75 -1.28
N GLY A 365 3.14 -26.51 -0.71
CA GLY A 365 4.09 -25.52 -1.23
C GLY A 365 4.38 -25.66 -2.72
N ILE A 366 4.80 -26.86 -3.15
CA ILE A 366 5.20 -27.13 -4.54
C ILE A 366 4.03 -26.99 -5.53
N TYR A 367 2.78 -27.22 -5.10
CA TYR A 367 1.61 -27.06 -5.95
C TYR A 367 1.46 -25.63 -6.45
N ASN A 368 1.59 -24.65 -5.57
CA ASN A 368 1.51 -23.24 -5.96
C ASN A 368 2.73 -22.82 -6.77
N GLN A 369 3.93 -23.26 -6.38
CA GLN A 369 5.15 -22.88 -7.09
C GLN A 369 5.14 -23.37 -8.55
N LEU A 370 4.72 -24.62 -8.80
CA LEU A 370 4.60 -25.13 -10.18
C LEU A 370 3.47 -24.44 -10.96
N ALA A 371 2.41 -23.99 -10.30
CA ALA A 371 1.35 -23.22 -10.96
C ALA A 371 1.84 -21.81 -11.37
N ASP A 372 2.60 -21.16 -10.50
CA ASP A 372 3.19 -19.84 -10.74
C ASP A 372 4.29 -19.93 -11.82
N ASP A 373 5.23 -20.88 -11.71
CA ASP A 373 6.28 -21.12 -12.73
C ASP A 373 5.67 -21.45 -14.11
N PHE A 374 4.55 -22.18 -14.17
CA PHE A 374 3.85 -22.45 -15.42
C PHE A 374 3.24 -21.16 -16.01
N ALA A 375 2.64 -20.34 -15.15
CA ALA A 375 2.07 -19.08 -15.57
C ALA A 375 3.17 -18.20 -16.17
N ASP A 376 4.29 -18.04 -15.48
CA ASP A 376 5.29 -17.04 -15.81
C ASP A 376 6.46 -17.60 -16.66
N MET A 377 6.37 -18.87 -17.05
CA MET A 377 7.31 -19.63 -17.89
C MET A 377 7.95 -18.85 -19.05
N TYR A 378 7.19 -18.04 -19.79
CA TYR A 378 7.73 -17.27 -20.92
C TYR A 378 8.42 -15.97 -20.51
N GLU A 379 8.04 -15.39 -19.38
CA GLU A 379 8.70 -14.23 -18.78
C GLU A 379 10.03 -14.70 -18.15
N ASP A 380 9.98 -15.79 -17.38
CA ASP A 380 11.18 -16.45 -16.82
C ASP A 380 12.18 -16.86 -17.91
N LEU A 381 11.70 -17.41 -19.02
CA LEU A 381 12.56 -17.80 -20.15
C LEU A 381 13.25 -16.61 -20.80
N LYS A 382 12.61 -15.42 -20.82
CA LYS A 382 13.22 -14.20 -21.34
C LYS A 382 14.28 -13.63 -20.40
N GLU A 383 14.13 -13.88 -19.09
CA GLU A 383 15.07 -13.46 -18.06
C GLU A 383 16.18 -14.49 -17.79
N ASP A 384 16.26 -15.56 -18.60
CA ASP A 384 17.17 -16.70 -18.43
C ASP A 384 17.07 -17.40 -17.05
N ARG A 385 15.92 -17.30 -16.38
CA ARG A 385 15.67 -17.95 -15.09
C ARG A 385 15.51 -19.45 -15.26
N VAL A 386 16.16 -20.22 -14.39
CA VAL A 386 16.05 -21.68 -14.37
C VAL A 386 14.89 -22.11 -13.47
N THR A 387 13.78 -22.50 -14.09
CA THR A 387 12.65 -23.17 -13.45
C THR A 387 12.47 -24.56 -14.05
N PRO A 388 11.74 -25.48 -13.40
CA PRO A 388 11.42 -26.77 -14.01
C PRO A 388 10.82 -26.66 -15.41
N TYR A 389 10.02 -25.61 -15.66
CA TYR A 389 9.40 -25.36 -16.96
C TYR A 389 10.38 -24.81 -18.00
N THR A 390 11.15 -23.76 -17.68
CA THR A 390 12.10 -23.17 -18.65
C THR A 390 13.20 -24.17 -19.01
N TYR A 391 13.67 -24.96 -18.05
CA TYR A 391 14.67 -26.00 -18.29
C TYR A 391 14.12 -27.12 -19.19
N TYR A 392 12.91 -27.61 -18.90
CA TYR A 392 12.27 -28.62 -19.74
C TYR A 392 12.06 -28.10 -21.17
N LEU A 393 11.55 -26.88 -21.35
CA LEU A 393 11.39 -26.28 -22.68
C LEU A 393 12.69 -26.28 -23.48
N LYS A 394 13.82 -25.95 -22.85
CA LYS A 394 15.11 -25.86 -23.53
C LYS A 394 15.72 -27.22 -23.89
N TYR A 395 15.55 -28.24 -23.05
CA TYR A 395 16.34 -29.48 -23.14
C TYR A 395 15.54 -30.76 -23.41
N HIS A 396 14.21 -30.76 -23.34
CA HIS A 396 13.40 -31.99 -23.47
C HIS A 396 13.62 -32.79 -24.76
N GLU A 397 14.00 -32.15 -25.88
CA GLU A 397 14.30 -32.85 -27.14
C GLU A 397 15.61 -33.64 -27.09
N LYS A 398 16.55 -33.25 -26.22
CA LYS A 398 17.89 -33.85 -26.08
C LYS A 398 18.03 -34.71 -24.83
N ARG A 399 17.26 -34.43 -23.79
CA ARG A 399 17.31 -35.07 -22.48
C ARG A 399 15.99 -35.77 -22.17
N PHE A 400 15.87 -37.04 -22.57
CA PHE A 400 14.67 -37.85 -22.37
C PHE A 400 14.47 -38.32 -20.92
N ASP A 401 15.48 -38.16 -20.08
CA ASP A 401 15.44 -38.44 -18.64
C ASP A 401 14.74 -37.32 -17.83
N LEU A 402 14.44 -36.17 -18.44
CA LEU A 402 13.77 -35.07 -17.76
C LEU A 402 12.32 -35.40 -17.44
N ILE A 403 11.94 -35.10 -16.21
CA ILE A 403 10.55 -35.18 -15.78
C ILE A 403 9.80 -34.01 -16.38
N ASN A 404 8.68 -34.31 -17.03
CA ASN A 404 7.75 -33.32 -17.50
C ASN A 404 7.13 -32.58 -16.29
N PRO A 405 7.40 -31.27 -16.10
CA PRO A 405 6.97 -30.50 -14.93
C PRO A 405 5.45 -30.41 -14.81
N PHE A 406 4.76 -30.47 -15.94
CA PHE A 406 3.31 -30.38 -15.98
C PHE A 406 2.64 -31.70 -15.54
N GLU A 407 3.23 -32.85 -15.87
CA GLU A 407 2.77 -34.12 -15.33
C GLU A 407 3.07 -34.25 -13.84
N LEU A 408 4.21 -33.71 -13.37
CA LEU A 408 4.52 -33.61 -11.96
C LEU A 408 3.50 -32.74 -11.23
N TYR A 409 3.10 -31.59 -11.80
CA TYR A 409 2.06 -30.72 -11.26
C TYR A 409 0.73 -31.46 -11.02
N TRP A 410 0.25 -32.24 -11.99
CA TRP A 410 -0.96 -33.06 -11.79
C TRP A 410 -0.75 -34.20 -10.79
N THR A 411 0.46 -34.75 -10.72
CA THR A 411 0.79 -35.76 -9.69
C THR A 411 0.75 -35.15 -8.29
N VAL A 412 1.23 -33.92 -8.12
CA VAL A 412 1.12 -33.16 -6.87
C VAL A 412 -0.34 -32.94 -6.51
N ILE A 413 -1.19 -32.52 -7.46
CA ILE A 413 -2.64 -32.37 -7.23
C ILE A 413 -3.26 -33.67 -6.74
N SER A 414 -2.98 -34.80 -7.40
CA SER A 414 -3.48 -36.12 -6.98
C SER A 414 -3.00 -36.49 -5.58
N ASN A 415 -1.72 -36.24 -5.27
CA ASN A 415 -1.17 -36.51 -3.95
C ASN A 415 -1.83 -35.64 -2.87
N LEU A 416 -2.06 -34.36 -3.14
CA LEU A 416 -2.76 -33.45 -2.24
C LEU A 416 -4.18 -33.94 -1.96
N ILE A 417 -4.96 -34.23 -3.00
CA ILE A 417 -6.35 -34.66 -2.85
C ILE A 417 -6.42 -35.96 -2.05
N HIS A 418 -5.70 -37.02 -2.45
CA HIS A 418 -5.93 -38.35 -1.89
C HIS A 418 -5.08 -38.70 -0.66
N LYS A 419 -3.86 -38.18 -0.55
CA LYS A 419 -2.96 -38.52 0.56
C LYS A 419 -2.93 -37.46 1.65
N VAL A 420 -3.08 -36.19 1.30
CA VAL A 420 -2.97 -35.06 2.25
C VAL A 420 -4.34 -34.64 2.79
N TYR A 421 -5.35 -34.54 1.94
CA TYR A 421 -6.73 -34.20 2.31
C TYR A 421 -7.67 -35.40 2.27
N HIS A 422 -7.14 -36.63 2.22
CA HIS A 422 -7.90 -37.88 2.37
C HIS A 422 -9.15 -38.01 1.48
N SER A 423 -9.09 -37.47 0.27
CA SER A 423 -10.20 -37.41 -0.70
C SER A 423 -11.43 -36.63 -0.21
N ASP A 424 -11.23 -35.65 0.68
CA ASP A 424 -12.29 -34.71 1.07
C ASP A 424 -12.87 -34.02 -0.17
N HIS A 425 -14.20 -33.99 -0.23
CA HIS A 425 -14.93 -33.49 -1.40
C HIS A 425 -14.67 -31.99 -1.59
N LYS A 426 -14.64 -31.21 -0.50
CA LYS A 426 -14.49 -29.75 -0.59
C LYS A 426 -13.07 -29.37 -0.99
N ALA A 427 -12.06 -30.01 -0.42
CA ALA A 427 -10.66 -29.83 -0.78
C ALA A 427 -10.42 -30.20 -2.26
N CYS A 428 -11.01 -31.32 -2.73
CA CYS A 428 -10.96 -31.72 -4.13
C CYS A 428 -11.56 -30.66 -5.05
N GLU A 429 -12.76 -30.16 -4.73
CA GLU A 429 -13.44 -29.11 -5.48
C GLU A 429 -12.58 -27.84 -5.58
N VAL A 430 -12.05 -27.35 -4.45
CA VAL A 430 -11.26 -26.12 -4.40
C VAL A 430 -9.94 -26.25 -5.17
N ILE A 431 -9.24 -27.37 -5.04
CA ILE A 431 -7.95 -27.60 -5.74
C ILE A 431 -8.19 -27.69 -7.26
N LEU A 432 -9.20 -28.43 -7.71
CA LEU A 432 -9.52 -28.55 -9.13
C LEU A 432 -10.02 -27.23 -9.72
N ASP A 433 -10.86 -26.48 -8.99
CA ASP A 433 -11.27 -25.13 -9.38
C ASP A 433 -10.06 -24.24 -9.62
N ARG A 434 -9.08 -24.25 -8.71
CA ARG A 434 -7.87 -23.43 -8.82
C ARG A 434 -7.01 -23.86 -10.00
N ALA A 435 -6.81 -25.17 -10.20
CA ALA A 435 -6.01 -25.70 -11.30
C ALA A 435 -6.63 -25.39 -12.68
N ILE A 436 -7.94 -25.60 -12.85
CA ILE A 436 -8.65 -25.32 -14.09
C ILE A 436 -8.71 -23.82 -14.35
N ASN A 437 -8.96 -23.00 -13.33
CA ASN A 437 -8.92 -21.54 -13.46
C ASN A 437 -7.55 -21.04 -13.91
N GLY A 438 -6.46 -21.60 -13.36
CA GLY A 438 -5.10 -21.28 -13.78
C GLY A 438 -4.88 -21.50 -15.29
N LEU A 439 -5.34 -22.64 -15.81
CA LEU A 439 -5.23 -22.95 -17.24
C LEU A 439 -6.12 -22.07 -18.12
N LYS A 440 -7.34 -21.76 -17.68
CA LYS A 440 -8.23 -20.81 -18.38
C LYS A 440 -7.57 -19.44 -18.51
N ARG A 441 -6.99 -18.94 -17.43
CA ARG A 441 -6.26 -17.66 -17.41
C ARG A 441 -5.03 -17.68 -18.29
N PHE A 442 -4.25 -18.77 -18.27
CA PHE A 442 -3.09 -18.91 -19.13
C PHE A 442 -3.51 -18.88 -20.61
N LYS A 443 -4.61 -19.55 -20.97
CA LYS A 443 -5.20 -19.50 -22.31
C LYS A 443 -5.65 -18.09 -22.71
N GLU A 444 -6.31 -17.37 -21.81
CA GLU A 444 -6.74 -15.99 -22.04
C GLU A 444 -5.53 -15.06 -22.29
N ARG A 445 -4.46 -15.20 -21.50
CA ARG A 445 -3.24 -14.37 -21.62
C ARG A 445 -2.42 -14.69 -22.87
N MET A 446 -2.26 -15.98 -23.21
CA MET A 446 -1.36 -16.41 -24.31
C MET A 446 -2.05 -16.55 -25.67
N GLY A 447 -3.38 -16.53 -25.69
CA GLY A 447 -4.16 -16.85 -26.89
C GLY A 447 -4.30 -18.35 -27.14
N THR A 448 -5.31 -18.72 -27.92
CA THR A 448 -5.70 -20.14 -28.11
C THR A 448 -4.64 -20.96 -28.83
N GLU A 449 -3.95 -20.39 -29.82
CA GLU A 449 -2.96 -21.10 -30.63
C GLU A 449 -1.74 -21.51 -29.78
N LYS A 450 -1.09 -20.54 -29.15
CA LYS A 450 0.06 -20.76 -28.27
C LYS A 450 -0.29 -21.64 -27.08
N TYR A 451 -1.49 -21.48 -26.51
CA TYR A 451 -1.99 -22.39 -25.49
C TYR A 451 -2.05 -23.84 -25.99
N ASN A 452 -2.61 -24.09 -27.18
CA ASN A 452 -2.72 -25.45 -27.73
C ASN A 452 -1.34 -26.07 -28.01
N GLU A 453 -0.37 -25.27 -28.46
CA GLU A 453 1.03 -25.70 -28.63
C GLU A 453 1.64 -26.16 -27.32
N VAL A 454 1.55 -25.33 -26.27
CA VAL A 454 2.04 -25.63 -24.91
C VAL A 454 1.38 -26.90 -24.37
N MET A 455 0.06 -27.02 -24.51
CA MET A 455 -0.67 -28.21 -24.04
C MET A 455 -0.33 -29.46 -24.84
N LYS A 456 -0.02 -29.34 -26.15
CA LYS A 456 0.42 -30.47 -26.96
C LYS A 456 1.78 -30.99 -26.51
N LEU A 457 2.70 -30.08 -26.19
CA LEU A 457 4.02 -30.42 -25.64
C LEU A 457 3.89 -31.12 -24.29
N PHE A 458 3.26 -30.45 -23.32
CA PHE A 458 3.23 -30.91 -21.93
C PHE A 458 2.31 -32.11 -21.67
N PHE A 459 1.34 -32.41 -22.54
CA PHE A 459 0.51 -33.61 -22.41
C PHE A 459 0.86 -34.73 -23.42
N SER A 460 1.99 -34.64 -24.11
CA SER A 460 2.40 -35.65 -25.11
C SER A 460 2.37 -37.09 -24.58
N GLY A 461 2.75 -37.29 -23.32
CA GLY A 461 2.72 -38.58 -22.63
C GLY A 461 1.34 -39.05 -22.13
N VAL A 462 0.31 -38.19 -22.15
CA VAL A 462 -1.02 -38.45 -21.56
C VAL A 462 -2.17 -37.85 -22.40
N PRO A 463 -2.29 -38.19 -23.70
CA PRO A 463 -3.21 -37.52 -24.62
C PRO A 463 -4.70 -37.68 -24.28
N LYS A 464 -5.10 -38.81 -23.66
CA LYS A 464 -6.49 -39.01 -23.21
C LYS A 464 -6.85 -38.05 -22.07
N PHE A 465 -5.93 -37.86 -21.12
CA PHE A 465 -6.10 -36.94 -20.00
C PHE A 465 -6.15 -35.49 -20.49
N ASN A 466 -5.31 -35.13 -21.47
CA ASN A 466 -5.37 -33.81 -22.12
C ASN A 466 -6.79 -33.48 -22.61
N ARG A 467 -7.44 -34.40 -23.31
CA ARG A 467 -8.81 -34.19 -23.83
C ARG A 467 -9.81 -33.87 -22.71
N VAL A 468 -9.67 -34.50 -21.55
CA VAL A 468 -10.49 -34.22 -20.37
C VAL A 468 -10.23 -32.79 -19.89
N ILE A 469 -8.97 -32.43 -19.67
CA ILE A 469 -8.57 -31.08 -19.23
C ILE A 469 -9.01 -30.00 -20.22
N GLN A 470 -8.76 -30.18 -21.52
CA GLN A 470 -9.18 -29.22 -22.55
C GLN A 470 -10.70 -29.02 -22.58
N ASN A 471 -11.45 -30.09 -22.35
CA ASN A 471 -12.90 -29.97 -22.27
C ASN A 471 -13.34 -29.17 -21.03
N MET A 472 -12.64 -29.31 -19.89
CA MET A 472 -12.91 -28.52 -18.68
C MET A 472 -12.52 -27.06 -18.86
N VAL A 473 -11.32 -26.77 -19.36
CA VAL A 473 -10.87 -25.39 -19.65
C VAL A 473 -11.84 -24.66 -20.59
N ARG A 474 -12.44 -25.37 -21.55
CA ARG A 474 -13.43 -24.80 -22.47
C ARG A 474 -14.80 -24.58 -21.83
N LYS A 475 -15.28 -25.51 -21.00
CA LYS A 475 -16.71 -25.57 -20.61
C LYS A 475 -17.00 -25.24 -19.15
N ALA A 476 -16.03 -25.37 -18.25
CA ALA A 476 -16.24 -25.12 -16.84
C ALA A 476 -16.60 -23.64 -16.62
N ASP A 477 -17.70 -23.38 -15.95
CA ASP A 477 -18.05 -22.07 -15.41
C ASP A 477 -17.79 -22.04 -13.90
N ASP A 478 -17.84 -20.85 -13.30
CA ASP A 478 -17.72 -20.67 -11.85
C ASP A 478 -16.47 -21.33 -11.28
N VAL A 479 -15.28 -20.90 -11.72
CA VAL A 479 -13.98 -21.31 -11.16
C VAL A 479 -13.13 -20.11 -10.73
N ASP A 480 -13.68 -18.90 -10.83
CA ASP A 480 -13.01 -17.66 -10.43
C ASP A 480 -12.89 -17.55 -8.90
N PHE A 481 -11.87 -16.85 -8.42
CA PHE A 481 -11.59 -16.62 -6.99
C PHE A 481 -11.51 -15.13 -6.67
N PHE A 482 -11.88 -14.78 -5.44
CA PHE A 482 -11.88 -13.41 -4.90
C PHE A 482 -10.47 -12.88 -4.62
N ASP A 483 -9.51 -13.74 -4.24
CA ASP A 483 -8.12 -13.32 -3.95
C ASP A 483 -7.46 -12.61 -5.15
N LYS A 484 -7.72 -13.11 -6.36
CA LYS A 484 -7.29 -12.48 -7.61
C LYS A 484 -7.96 -11.12 -7.80
N LEU A 485 -9.27 -11.06 -7.62
CA LEU A 485 -10.05 -9.85 -7.85
C LEU A 485 -9.56 -8.72 -6.91
N LEU A 486 -9.33 -9.04 -5.63
CA LEU A 486 -8.71 -8.13 -4.66
C LEU A 486 -7.31 -7.72 -5.07
N ARG A 487 -6.45 -8.67 -5.44
CA ARG A 487 -5.07 -8.38 -5.86
C ARG A 487 -5.02 -7.42 -7.06
N ASP A 488 -5.81 -7.71 -8.09
CA ASP A 488 -5.83 -6.91 -9.31
C ASP A 488 -6.43 -5.52 -9.03
N HIS A 489 -7.41 -5.42 -8.11
CA HIS A 489 -7.96 -4.16 -7.63
C HIS A 489 -6.92 -3.34 -6.83
N MET A 490 -6.20 -3.95 -5.88
CA MET A 490 -5.15 -3.29 -5.10
C MET A 490 -4.03 -2.74 -5.98
N ILE A 491 -3.55 -3.52 -6.97
CA ILE A 491 -2.55 -3.05 -7.94
C ILE A 491 -3.07 -1.82 -8.68
N THR A 492 -4.34 -1.84 -9.08
CA THR A 492 -4.97 -0.72 -9.78
C THR A 492 -5.05 0.52 -8.89
N ILE A 493 -5.43 0.37 -7.61
CA ILE A 493 -5.44 1.48 -6.64
C ILE A 493 -4.03 2.05 -6.47
N LEU A 494 -3.02 1.21 -6.16
CA LEU A 494 -1.64 1.68 -5.93
C LEU A 494 -1.07 2.41 -7.16
N LYS A 495 -1.32 1.89 -8.37
CA LYS A 495 -0.91 2.54 -9.62
C LYS A 495 -1.60 3.89 -9.83
N ASN A 496 -2.90 3.94 -9.60
CA ASN A 496 -3.66 5.18 -9.73
C ASN A 496 -3.22 6.20 -8.69
N GLU A 497 -3.04 5.82 -7.42
CA GLU A 497 -2.58 6.72 -6.37
C GLU A 497 -1.20 7.28 -6.65
N ARG A 498 -0.26 6.46 -7.12
CA ARG A 498 1.07 6.92 -7.55
C ARG A 498 0.98 7.91 -8.70
N LYS A 499 0.16 7.59 -9.72
CA LYS A 499 -0.03 8.49 -10.86
C LYS A 499 -0.62 9.82 -10.43
N GLU A 500 -1.70 9.80 -9.65
CA GLU A 500 -2.34 11.00 -9.13
C GLU A 500 -1.39 11.82 -8.23
N GLN A 501 -0.52 11.18 -7.46
CA GLN A 501 0.50 11.86 -6.66
C GLN A 501 1.53 12.58 -7.55
N VAL A 502 1.96 11.96 -8.65
CA VAL A 502 2.84 12.60 -9.64
C VAL A 502 2.13 13.80 -10.28
N ASP A 503 0.89 13.61 -10.73
CA ASP A 503 0.07 14.66 -11.35
C ASP A 503 -0.15 15.83 -10.36
N PHE A 504 -0.36 15.54 -9.08
CA PHE A 504 -0.48 16.53 -8.00
C PHE A 504 0.80 17.36 -7.84
N LEU A 505 1.98 16.72 -7.76
CA LEU A 505 3.26 17.41 -7.62
C LEU A 505 3.59 18.25 -8.87
N GLU A 506 3.31 17.73 -10.06
CA GLU A 506 3.48 18.46 -11.31
C GLU A 506 2.55 19.67 -11.40
N THR A 507 1.30 19.51 -10.95
CA THR A 507 0.33 20.61 -10.86
C THR A 507 0.83 21.70 -9.91
N ILE A 508 1.27 21.35 -8.69
CA ILE A 508 1.85 22.31 -7.75
C ILE A 508 3.01 23.06 -8.39
N LYS A 509 3.95 22.35 -9.03
CA LYS A 509 5.13 22.96 -9.66
C LYS A 509 4.74 23.92 -10.79
N THR A 510 3.85 23.49 -11.68
CA THR A 510 3.44 24.26 -12.86
C THR A 510 2.68 25.51 -12.47
N VAL A 511 1.69 25.37 -11.60
CA VAL A 511 0.85 26.49 -11.14
C VAL A 511 1.66 27.45 -10.28
N ARG A 512 2.57 26.95 -9.43
CA ARG A 512 3.51 27.81 -8.67
C ARG A 512 4.35 28.68 -9.60
N ASN A 513 4.89 28.12 -10.67
CA ASN A 513 5.68 28.89 -11.64
C ASN A 513 4.83 29.97 -12.34
N GLN A 514 3.60 29.64 -12.74
CA GLN A 514 2.68 30.61 -13.33
C GLN A 514 2.36 31.75 -12.36
N ILE A 515 2.08 31.43 -11.09
CA ILE A 515 1.83 32.42 -10.04
C ILE A 515 3.07 33.30 -9.85
N ASN A 516 4.26 32.72 -9.67
CA ASN A 516 5.49 33.49 -9.45
C ASN A 516 5.77 34.50 -10.58
N ASN A 517 5.40 34.18 -11.83
CA ASN A 517 5.56 35.09 -12.98
C ASN A 517 4.63 36.32 -12.95
N VAL A 518 3.57 36.30 -12.13
CA VAL A 518 2.55 37.36 -12.08
C VAL A 518 2.41 38.03 -10.72
N LEU A 519 3.26 37.67 -9.73
CA LEU A 519 3.22 38.22 -8.37
C LEU A 519 3.94 39.56 -8.21
N ASN A 520 4.88 39.90 -9.09
CA ASN A 520 5.71 41.07 -8.92
C ASN A 520 4.90 42.36 -9.11
N ILE A 521 5.00 43.29 -8.16
CA ILE A 521 4.31 44.58 -8.20
C ILE A 521 5.18 45.56 -9.00
N PRO A 522 4.68 46.14 -10.10
CA PRO A 522 5.47 47.07 -10.92
C PRO A 522 5.83 48.33 -10.12
N LYS A 523 7.08 48.78 -10.25
CA LYS A 523 7.58 50.04 -9.66
C LYS A 523 7.05 51.22 -10.49
N ILE A 524 6.52 52.24 -9.82
CA ILE A 524 5.89 53.41 -10.47
C ILE A 524 6.83 54.64 -10.40
N GLU A 525 7.72 54.73 -9.41
CA GLU A 525 8.68 55.84 -9.25
C GLU A 525 10.09 55.39 -8.76
N GLU A 526 11.09 56.29 -8.84
CA GLU A 526 12.52 56.03 -8.54
C GLU A 526 12.85 55.72 -7.07
N VAL A 527 11.94 55.97 -6.12
CA VAL A 527 12.16 55.70 -4.68
C VAL A 527 10.89 55.13 -4.04
N GLU A 528 10.68 53.81 -4.13
CA GLU A 528 9.54 53.14 -3.48
C GLU A 528 9.99 52.02 -2.51
N PRO A 529 10.52 52.37 -1.31
CA PRO A 529 11.00 51.39 -0.33
C PRO A 529 9.95 50.35 0.08
N ILE A 530 8.66 50.71 0.03
CA ILE A 530 7.54 49.82 0.35
C ILE A 530 7.32 48.78 -0.76
N ILE A 531 7.39 49.18 -2.03
CA ILE A 531 7.24 48.24 -3.16
C ILE A 531 8.46 47.31 -3.22
N ASP A 532 9.66 47.84 -2.97
CA ASP A 532 10.87 47.04 -2.89
C ASP A 532 10.82 46.03 -1.74
N ALA A 533 10.33 46.43 -0.57
CA ALA A 533 10.11 45.53 0.56
C ALA A 533 9.03 44.48 0.28
N ALA A 534 7.92 44.87 -0.36
CA ALA A 534 6.86 43.94 -0.76
C ALA A 534 7.38 42.87 -1.72
N ASN A 535 8.03 43.30 -2.81
CA ASN A 535 8.60 42.41 -3.83
C ASN A 535 9.72 41.53 -3.25
N TYR A 536 10.55 42.05 -2.35
CA TYR A 536 11.54 41.26 -1.63
C TYR A 536 10.92 40.05 -0.90
N SER A 537 9.78 40.24 -0.22
CA SER A 537 9.08 39.13 0.46
C SER A 537 8.29 38.22 -0.49
N LEU A 538 7.77 38.77 -1.58
CA LEU A 538 7.07 38.00 -2.62
C LEU A 538 8.05 37.11 -3.41
N GLU A 539 9.27 37.56 -3.68
CA GLU A 539 10.32 36.80 -4.37
C GLU A 539 10.92 35.66 -3.52
N GLY A 540 10.70 35.66 -2.20
CA GLY A 540 11.16 34.59 -1.32
C GLY A 540 10.55 33.22 -1.66
N ASP A 541 11.23 32.14 -1.28
CA ASP A 541 10.81 30.77 -1.61
C ASP A 541 9.56 30.33 -0.83
N GLY A 542 8.38 30.65 -1.38
CA GLY A 542 7.08 30.31 -0.82
C GLY A 542 6.47 29.06 -1.46
N LYS A 543 5.83 28.19 -0.66
CA LYS A 543 5.11 26.99 -1.15
C LYS A 543 3.90 27.35 -2.07
N ARG A 544 3.35 28.57 -1.95
CA ARG A 544 2.18 29.12 -2.68
C ARG A 544 0.91 28.25 -2.61
N LEU A 545 0.72 27.48 -1.54
CA LEU A 545 -0.39 26.51 -1.47
C LEU A 545 -1.77 27.16 -1.63
N ARG A 546 -2.01 28.31 -0.98
CA ARG A 546 -3.28 29.05 -1.04
C ARG A 546 -3.69 29.45 -2.47
N PRO A 547 -2.88 30.23 -3.21
CA PRO A 547 -3.24 30.57 -4.59
C PRO A 547 -3.23 29.35 -5.53
N ILE A 548 -2.40 28.31 -5.30
CA ILE A 548 -2.48 27.07 -6.09
C ILE A 548 -3.85 26.39 -5.91
N MET A 549 -4.34 26.27 -4.67
CA MET A 549 -5.66 25.69 -4.39
C MET A 549 -6.76 26.47 -5.10
N THR A 550 -6.71 27.81 -5.03
CA THR A 550 -7.66 28.69 -5.71
C THR A 550 -7.62 28.52 -7.22
N TRP A 551 -6.42 28.43 -7.81
CA TRP A 551 -6.28 28.19 -9.24
C TRP A 551 -6.86 26.83 -9.63
N VAL A 552 -6.56 25.76 -8.88
CA VAL A 552 -7.07 24.41 -9.20
C VAL A 552 -8.60 24.38 -9.09
N MET A 553 -9.16 24.87 -7.98
CA MET A 553 -10.62 24.90 -7.82
C MET A 553 -11.29 25.80 -8.85
N GLY A 554 -10.76 27.00 -9.08
CA GLY A 554 -11.32 27.94 -10.05
C GLY A 554 -11.24 27.44 -11.48
N VAL A 555 -10.06 27.04 -11.94
CA VAL A 555 -9.80 26.71 -13.34
C VAL A 555 -10.19 25.28 -13.67
N ASN A 556 -9.73 24.29 -12.90
CA ASN A 556 -9.97 22.89 -13.24
C ASN A 556 -11.38 22.43 -12.85
N GLU A 557 -11.86 22.80 -11.66
CA GLU A 557 -13.11 22.27 -11.11
C GLU A 557 -14.34 23.12 -11.44
N TYR A 558 -14.18 24.45 -11.44
CA TYR A 558 -15.24 25.39 -11.81
C TYR A 558 -15.20 25.85 -13.26
N GLY A 559 -14.13 25.57 -14.00
CA GLY A 559 -13.99 25.96 -15.40
C GLY A 559 -13.85 27.47 -15.62
N LEU A 560 -13.42 28.22 -14.60
CA LEU A 560 -13.18 29.65 -14.72
C LEU A 560 -11.98 29.91 -15.64
N ASN A 561 -12.00 31.05 -16.34
CA ASN A 561 -10.91 31.43 -17.23
C ASN A 561 -9.62 31.66 -16.41
N SER A 562 -8.54 30.99 -16.81
CA SER A 562 -7.25 31.04 -16.10
C SER A 562 -6.63 32.43 -16.05
N SER A 563 -6.90 33.30 -17.04
CA SER A 563 -6.45 34.70 -17.03
C SER A 563 -7.33 35.58 -16.14
N ALA A 564 -8.64 35.32 -16.10
CA ALA A 564 -9.60 36.09 -15.30
C ALA A 564 -9.36 35.93 -13.79
N ILE A 565 -8.89 34.76 -13.35
CA ILE A 565 -8.69 34.47 -11.92
C ILE A 565 -7.37 35.05 -11.38
N VAL A 566 -6.44 35.48 -12.23
CA VAL A 566 -5.10 35.96 -11.81
C VAL A 566 -5.14 37.03 -10.72
N PRO A 567 -6.00 38.07 -10.77
CA PRO A 567 -6.09 39.06 -9.70
C PRO A 567 -6.43 38.42 -8.34
N LEU A 568 -7.31 37.42 -8.32
CA LEU A 568 -7.64 36.70 -7.09
C LEU A 568 -6.43 35.92 -6.53
N LEU A 569 -5.60 35.32 -7.40
CA LEU A 569 -4.38 34.62 -6.96
C LEU A 569 -3.37 35.57 -6.33
N ARG A 570 -3.17 36.74 -6.95
CA ARG A 570 -2.30 37.80 -6.40
C ARG A 570 -2.83 38.28 -5.06
N SER A 571 -4.14 38.58 -4.98
CA SER A 571 -4.80 38.98 -3.75
C SER A 571 -4.50 38.03 -2.60
N LEU A 572 -4.69 36.72 -2.79
CA LEU A 572 -4.46 35.73 -1.74
C LEU A 572 -3.00 35.67 -1.29
N GLU A 573 -2.04 35.75 -2.22
CA GLU A 573 -0.62 35.74 -1.87
C GLU A 573 -0.17 37.05 -1.23
N TYR A 574 -0.73 38.19 -1.62
CA TYR A 574 -0.49 39.49 -1.00
C TYR A 574 -1.01 39.51 0.44
N MET A 575 -2.24 39.03 0.68
CA MET A 575 -2.79 38.91 2.04
C MET A 575 -1.96 37.96 2.91
N HIS A 576 -1.57 36.81 2.36
CA HIS A 576 -0.72 35.87 3.08
C HIS A 576 0.66 36.45 3.39
N THR A 577 1.27 37.15 2.43
CA THR A 577 2.57 37.77 2.63
C THR A 577 2.49 38.91 3.64
N ALA A 578 1.41 39.72 3.61
CA ALA A 578 1.13 40.73 4.62
C ALA A 578 1.01 40.12 6.02
N SER A 579 0.27 39.01 6.16
CA SER A 579 0.12 38.35 7.47
C SER A 579 1.46 37.89 8.03
N LEU A 580 2.34 37.33 7.20
CA LEU A 580 3.69 36.93 7.61
C LEU A 580 4.56 38.11 8.01
N ILE A 581 4.47 39.24 7.30
CA ILE A 581 5.25 40.44 7.64
C ILE A 581 4.86 40.97 9.02
N PHE A 582 3.56 41.00 9.34
CA PHE A 582 3.09 41.41 10.66
C PHE A 582 3.47 40.41 11.76
N ASP A 583 3.35 39.11 11.50
CA ASP A 583 3.75 38.02 12.39
C ASP A 583 5.24 38.10 12.76
N ASP A 584 6.10 38.44 11.78
CA ASP A 584 7.54 38.53 11.97
C ASP A 584 8.00 39.76 12.80
N LEU A 585 7.14 40.74 13.08
CA LEU A 585 7.53 41.98 13.77
C LEU A 585 8.02 41.74 15.20
N PRO A 586 8.89 42.63 15.75
CA PRO A 586 9.36 42.54 17.13
C PRO A 586 8.26 42.53 18.20
N SER A 587 7.10 43.13 17.91
CA SER A 587 5.93 43.15 18.78
C SER A 587 5.11 41.85 18.77
N GLN A 588 5.42 40.91 17.89
CA GLN A 588 4.71 39.63 17.74
C GLN A 588 5.67 38.44 17.96
N ASP A 589 6.19 37.82 16.90
CA ASP A 589 7.10 36.66 17.00
C ASP A 589 8.58 37.03 16.92
N ASN A 590 8.90 38.28 16.57
CA ASN A 590 10.27 38.80 16.50
C ASN A 590 11.22 37.89 15.69
N SER A 591 10.72 37.37 14.56
CA SER A 591 11.44 36.37 13.76
C SER A 591 12.46 37.04 12.84
N SER A 592 13.73 36.64 12.93
CA SER A 592 14.83 37.22 12.13
C SER A 592 14.88 36.77 10.67
N THR A 593 14.22 35.65 10.33
CA THR A 593 14.26 35.06 8.99
C THR A 593 12.90 34.50 8.57
N ARG A 594 12.56 34.62 7.28
CA ARG A 594 11.35 34.08 6.66
C ARG A 594 11.65 33.63 5.23
N ARG A 595 11.17 32.43 4.84
CA ARG A 595 11.36 31.86 3.49
C ARG A 595 12.82 31.86 3.01
N GLY A 596 13.76 31.50 3.89
CA GLY A 596 15.20 31.47 3.60
C GLY A 596 15.87 32.84 3.47
N ARG A 597 15.16 33.94 3.74
CA ARG A 597 15.66 35.33 3.67
C ARG A 597 15.52 36.02 5.02
N GLN A 598 16.25 37.11 5.24
CA GLN A 598 16.06 37.95 6.44
C GLN A 598 14.67 38.59 6.43
N ALA A 599 14.04 38.70 7.61
CA ALA A 599 12.74 39.34 7.76
C ALA A 599 12.78 40.83 7.38
N ILE A 600 11.68 41.38 6.84
CA ILE A 600 11.65 42.76 6.32
C ILE A 600 12.12 43.78 7.37
N HIS A 601 11.67 43.65 8.62
CA HIS A 601 12.00 44.62 9.67
C HIS A 601 13.51 44.66 9.98
N SER A 602 14.24 43.57 9.68
CA SER A 602 15.68 43.46 9.83
C SER A 602 16.43 44.02 8.61
N VAL A 603 15.90 43.84 7.40
CA VAL A 603 16.52 44.33 6.15
C VAL A 603 16.34 45.83 5.96
N TYR A 604 15.16 46.34 6.31
CA TYR A 604 14.79 47.74 6.18
C TYR A 604 14.71 48.38 7.56
N ASN A 605 13.50 48.45 8.12
CA ASN A 605 13.22 48.85 9.50
C ASN A 605 11.76 48.47 9.84
N ILE A 606 11.38 48.65 11.11
CA ILE A 606 10.04 48.33 11.62
C ILE A 606 8.95 49.13 10.87
N ALA A 607 9.14 50.44 10.66
CA ALA A 607 8.14 51.28 10.02
C ALA A 607 7.87 50.86 8.56
N ILE A 608 8.92 50.52 7.80
CA ILE A 608 8.78 49.99 6.44
C ILE A 608 8.07 48.64 6.46
N ALA A 609 8.37 47.75 7.41
CA ALA A 609 7.68 46.47 7.52
C ALA A 609 6.17 46.64 7.79
N GLU A 610 5.79 47.49 8.75
CA GLU A 610 4.38 47.79 9.06
C GLU A 610 3.64 48.38 7.86
N LEU A 611 4.24 49.39 7.20
CA LEU A 611 3.66 50.01 6.02
C LEU A 611 3.56 49.05 4.83
N THR A 612 4.51 48.13 4.68
CA THR A 612 4.49 47.10 3.63
C THR A 612 3.37 46.10 3.87
N GLY A 613 3.15 45.65 5.11
CA GLY A 613 2.01 44.80 5.44
C GLY A 613 0.67 45.48 5.16
N LEU A 614 0.53 46.77 5.51
CA LEU A 614 -0.67 47.55 5.23
C LEU A 614 -0.86 47.73 3.71
N PHE A 615 0.20 48.08 2.99
CA PHE A 615 0.19 48.24 1.54
C PHE A 615 -0.26 46.97 0.81
N LEU A 616 0.31 45.82 1.13
CA LEU A 616 -0.07 44.54 0.54
C LEU A 616 -1.53 44.17 0.84
N THR A 617 -2.02 44.50 2.05
CA THR A 617 -3.43 44.30 2.39
C THR A 617 -4.35 45.13 1.49
N GLN A 618 -4.02 46.40 1.24
CA GLN A 618 -4.81 47.24 0.34
C GLN A 618 -4.67 46.81 -1.13
N LYS A 619 -3.46 46.45 -1.56
CA LYS A 619 -3.22 45.91 -2.90
C LYS A 619 -4.00 44.63 -3.16
N ALA A 620 -4.17 43.76 -2.15
CA ALA A 620 -5.02 42.59 -2.30
C ALA A 620 -6.48 42.96 -2.59
N ILE A 621 -7.04 43.96 -1.89
CA ILE A 621 -8.41 44.44 -2.14
C ILE A 621 -8.53 45.08 -3.53
N GLU A 622 -7.52 45.83 -3.96
CA GLU A 622 -7.45 46.38 -5.32
C GLU A 622 -7.48 45.28 -6.39
N GLU A 623 -6.72 44.21 -6.20
CA GLU A 623 -6.74 43.05 -7.09
C GLU A 623 -8.11 42.35 -7.09
N GLN A 624 -8.78 42.21 -5.93
CA GLN A 624 -10.15 41.67 -5.87
C GLN A 624 -11.15 42.56 -6.62
N ALA A 625 -11.03 43.88 -6.49
CA ALA A 625 -11.88 44.84 -7.21
C ALA A 625 -11.59 44.86 -8.73
N SER A 626 -10.43 44.34 -9.16
CA SER A 626 -10.02 44.25 -10.56
C SER A 626 -10.49 42.96 -11.26
N LEU A 627 -11.34 42.16 -10.61
CA LEU A 627 -11.99 40.97 -11.18
C LEU A 627 -13.13 41.34 -12.14
N ASP A 628 -12.84 42.16 -13.15
CA ASP A 628 -13.79 42.78 -14.07
C ASP A 628 -14.50 41.82 -15.04
N GLN A 629 -13.95 40.61 -15.21
CA GLN A 629 -14.55 39.54 -16.03
C GLN A 629 -15.64 38.74 -15.31
N PHE A 630 -15.93 39.06 -14.04
CA PHE A 630 -16.97 38.39 -13.24
C PHE A 630 -18.12 39.33 -12.93
N ASP A 631 -19.27 38.76 -12.58
CA ASP A 631 -20.43 39.54 -12.15
C ASP A 631 -20.10 40.39 -10.90
N SER A 632 -20.47 41.67 -10.94
CA SER A 632 -20.10 42.64 -9.91
C SER A 632 -20.69 42.31 -8.53
N LYS A 633 -21.85 41.64 -8.47
CA LYS A 633 -22.43 41.18 -7.19
C LYS A 633 -21.64 40.01 -6.62
N SER A 634 -21.16 39.08 -7.45
CA SER A 634 -20.23 38.03 -7.03
C SER A 634 -18.91 38.59 -6.51
N VAL A 635 -18.32 39.56 -7.22
CA VAL A 635 -17.09 40.24 -6.79
C VAL A 635 -17.30 40.96 -5.45
N LEU A 636 -18.41 41.68 -5.29
CA LEU A 636 -18.75 42.35 -4.03
C LEU A 636 -18.92 41.35 -2.88
N ASN A 637 -19.59 40.22 -3.13
CA ASN A 637 -19.74 39.15 -2.14
C ASN A 637 -18.39 38.53 -1.77
N LEU A 638 -17.50 38.34 -2.74
CA LEU A 638 -16.14 37.84 -2.51
C LEU A 638 -15.33 38.83 -1.66
N ILE A 639 -15.36 40.13 -1.96
CA ILE A 639 -14.66 41.16 -1.18
C ILE A 639 -15.20 41.19 0.26
N LYS A 640 -16.53 41.16 0.41
CA LYS A 640 -17.17 41.09 1.73
C LYS A 640 -16.72 39.85 2.50
N TYR A 641 -16.71 38.70 1.87
CA TYR A 641 -16.27 37.45 2.47
C TYR A 641 -14.78 37.51 2.86
N SER A 642 -13.91 37.98 1.96
CA SER A 642 -12.48 38.19 2.23
C SER A 642 -12.25 39.10 3.44
N ALA A 643 -12.96 40.22 3.52
CA ALA A 643 -12.87 41.15 4.65
C ALA A 643 -13.30 40.49 5.97
N GLN A 644 -14.39 39.70 5.95
CA GLN A 644 -14.85 38.94 7.11
C GLN A 644 -13.81 37.89 7.55
N MET A 645 -13.25 37.11 6.62
CA MET A 645 -12.24 36.11 6.93
C MET A 645 -10.95 36.74 7.45
N THR A 646 -10.56 37.91 6.94
CA THR A 646 -9.43 38.69 7.46
C THR A 646 -9.68 39.10 8.92
N ALA A 647 -10.89 39.57 9.25
CA ALA A 647 -11.24 39.92 10.62
C ALA A 647 -11.18 38.71 11.56
N VAL A 648 -11.64 37.54 11.10
CA VAL A 648 -11.54 36.27 11.85
C VAL A 648 -10.07 35.85 12.03
N MET A 649 -9.24 36.00 11.00
CA MET A 649 -7.80 35.73 11.08
C MET A 649 -7.10 36.64 12.10
N CYS A 650 -7.40 37.94 12.11
CA CYS A 650 -6.89 38.87 13.12
C CYS A 650 -7.31 38.47 14.54
N LYS A 651 -8.55 37.98 14.72
CA LYS A 651 -9.00 37.41 16.00
C LYS A 651 -8.18 36.18 16.39
N GLY A 652 -7.89 35.29 15.44
CA GLY A 652 -7.02 34.14 15.64
C GLY A 652 -5.62 34.54 16.10
N GLN A 653 -5.02 35.53 15.43
CA GLN A 653 -3.70 36.07 15.81
C GLN A 653 -3.71 36.72 17.21
N ALA A 654 -4.77 37.47 17.54
CA ALA A 654 -4.91 38.05 18.88
C ALA A 654 -5.03 36.95 19.96
N MET A 655 -5.80 35.89 19.70
CA MET A 655 -5.90 34.73 20.59
C MET A 655 -4.55 34.04 20.80
N ASP A 656 -3.76 33.90 19.73
CA ASP A 656 -2.42 33.31 19.76
C ASP A 656 -1.46 34.13 20.62
N LEU A 657 -1.39 35.45 20.39
CA LEU A 657 -0.58 36.35 21.21
C LEU A 657 -1.03 36.34 22.69
N ASP A 658 -2.34 36.35 22.95
CA ASP A 658 -2.89 36.29 24.31
C ASP A 658 -2.66 34.92 24.98
N SER A 659 -2.39 33.86 24.20
CA SER A 659 -2.16 32.51 24.72
C SER A 659 -0.74 32.29 25.22
N LYS A 660 0.24 33.13 24.83
CA LYS A 660 1.65 32.99 25.22
C LYS A 660 1.78 32.92 26.75
N GLY A 661 2.38 31.83 27.25
CA GLY A 661 2.53 31.57 28.68
C GLY A 661 1.28 31.05 29.40
N LYS A 662 0.20 30.71 28.69
CA LYS A 662 -1.03 30.11 29.25
C LYS A 662 -1.19 28.67 28.75
N GLN A 663 -1.80 27.82 29.58
CA GLN A 663 -2.25 26.49 29.17
C GLN A 663 -3.64 26.60 28.53
N LEU A 664 -3.75 26.24 27.25
CA LEU A 664 -5.02 26.16 26.53
C LEU A 664 -5.66 24.77 26.69
N THR A 665 -6.99 24.71 26.62
CA THR A 665 -7.69 23.44 26.39
C THR A 665 -7.59 23.03 24.92
N LEU A 666 -7.85 21.75 24.62
CA LEU A 666 -7.89 21.27 23.23
C LEU A 666 -8.93 22.04 22.39
N GLU A 667 -10.09 22.38 22.95
CA GLU A 667 -11.10 23.16 22.20
C GLU A 667 -10.61 24.58 21.89
N GLN A 668 -9.93 25.22 22.84
CA GLN A 668 -9.37 26.55 22.65
C GLN A 668 -8.26 26.54 21.58
N LEU A 669 -7.37 25.54 21.62
CA LEU A 669 -6.31 25.37 20.64
C LEU A 669 -6.87 25.08 19.24
N ASN A 670 -7.87 24.18 19.12
CA ASN A 670 -8.56 23.92 17.87
C ASN A 670 -9.21 25.18 17.29
N LEU A 671 -9.88 25.98 18.12
CA LEU A 671 -10.51 27.23 17.68
C LEU A 671 -9.48 28.26 17.21
N MET A 672 -8.39 28.43 17.98
CA MET A 672 -7.29 29.33 17.65
C MET A 672 -6.64 28.92 16.33
N CYS A 673 -6.31 27.64 16.16
CA CYS A 673 -5.73 27.08 14.94
C CYS A 673 -6.66 27.27 13.74
N PHE A 674 -7.96 27.01 13.90
CA PHE A 674 -8.92 27.23 12.82
C PHE A 674 -8.93 28.71 12.39
N TYR A 675 -8.95 29.65 13.33
CA TYR A 675 -8.95 31.08 12.99
C TYR A 675 -7.62 31.57 12.41
N LYS A 676 -6.47 31.12 12.94
CA LYS A 676 -5.14 31.56 12.47
C LYS A 676 -4.77 30.94 11.12
N THR A 677 -5.03 29.65 10.94
CA THR A 677 -4.53 28.85 9.80
C THR A 677 -5.65 28.34 8.90
N GLY A 678 -6.68 27.73 9.48
CA GLY A 678 -7.78 27.11 8.73
C GLY A 678 -8.58 28.09 7.87
N ILE A 679 -8.86 29.29 8.38
CA ILE A 679 -9.67 30.29 7.69
C ILE A 679 -9.07 30.75 6.35
N ALA A 680 -7.74 30.72 6.23
CA ALA A 680 -7.06 31.08 5.01
C ALA A 680 -7.13 29.95 3.96
N PHE A 681 -7.15 28.68 4.39
CA PHE A 681 -7.48 27.57 3.51
C PHE A 681 -8.94 27.64 3.07
N GLU A 682 -9.86 27.98 3.98
CA GLU A 682 -11.27 28.18 3.67
C GLU A 682 -11.43 29.27 2.60
N ALA A 683 -10.82 30.44 2.81
CA ALA A 683 -10.87 31.53 1.85
C ALA A 683 -10.35 31.12 0.46
N SER A 684 -9.27 30.32 0.41
CA SER A 684 -8.69 29.84 -0.85
C SER A 684 -9.64 28.93 -1.65
N LEU A 685 -10.57 28.24 -0.97
CA LEU A 685 -11.57 27.36 -1.60
C LEU A 685 -12.89 28.09 -1.88
N ILE A 686 -13.32 28.96 -0.97
CA ILE A 686 -14.64 29.60 -1.04
C ILE A 686 -14.65 30.81 -1.97
N MET A 687 -13.57 31.61 -2.04
CA MET A 687 -13.51 32.75 -2.96
C MET A 687 -13.72 32.36 -4.43
N PRO A 688 -13.04 31.34 -5.01
CA PRO A 688 -13.33 30.91 -6.37
C PRO A 688 -14.73 30.26 -6.49
N ALA A 689 -15.23 29.60 -5.45
CA ALA A 689 -16.58 29.04 -5.43
C ALA A 689 -17.67 30.12 -5.49
N ILE A 690 -17.46 31.28 -4.85
CA ILE A 690 -18.34 32.46 -4.95
C ILE A 690 -18.38 32.96 -6.39
N LEU A 691 -17.22 33.11 -7.04
CA LEU A 691 -17.15 33.54 -8.44
C LEU A 691 -17.82 32.55 -9.40
N ALA A 692 -17.77 31.25 -9.08
CA ALA A 692 -18.39 30.18 -9.84
C ALA A 692 -19.88 29.95 -9.51
N HIS A 693 -20.45 30.69 -8.57
CA HIS A 693 -21.82 30.49 -8.07
C HIS A 693 -22.09 29.06 -7.56
N ALA A 694 -21.13 28.47 -6.85
CA ALA A 694 -21.30 27.17 -6.22
C ALA A 694 -22.48 27.19 -5.23
N ASN A 695 -23.15 26.05 -5.07
CA ASN A 695 -24.30 25.95 -4.17
C ASN A 695 -23.86 25.88 -2.69
N GLU A 696 -24.80 26.14 -1.78
CA GLU A 696 -24.51 26.17 -0.33
C GLU A 696 -24.02 24.83 0.23
N ILE A 697 -24.50 23.70 -0.30
CA ILE A 697 -24.09 22.35 0.15
C ILE A 697 -22.60 22.12 -0.14
N GLU A 698 -22.15 22.49 -1.34
CA GLU A 698 -20.75 22.41 -1.76
C GLU A 698 -19.88 23.37 -0.93
N ILE A 699 -20.33 24.60 -0.70
CA ILE A 699 -19.64 25.58 0.13
C ILE A 699 -19.45 25.05 1.56
N GLU A 700 -20.50 24.52 2.20
CA GLU A 700 -20.41 24.00 3.56
C GLU A 700 -19.51 22.76 3.66
N ALA A 701 -19.49 21.90 2.63
CA ALA A 701 -18.56 20.77 2.56
C ALA A 701 -17.09 21.25 2.46
N LEU A 702 -16.81 22.25 1.62
CA LEU A 702 -15.47 22.84 1.49
C LEU A 702 -15.01 23.55 2.76
N LYS A 703 -15.91 24.21 3.49
CA LYS A 703 -15.61 24.81 4.80
C LYS A 703 -15.21 23.76 5.83
N LYS A 704 -16.00 22.68 5.95
CA LYS A 704 -15.68 21.57 6.86
C LYS A 704 -14.33 20.94 6.51
N PHE A 705 -14.07 20.72 5.22
CA PHE A 705 -12.76 20.25 4.76
C PHE A 705 -11.64 21.21 5.18
N ALA A 706 -11.77 22.50 4.90
CA ALA A 706 -10.75 23.50 5.23
C ALA A 706 -10.48 23.61 6.73
N GLN A 707 -11.52 23.50 7.57
CA GLN A 707 -11.40 23.47 9.01
C GLN A 707 -10.50 22.32 9.48
N HIS A 708 -10.86 21.10 9.10
CA HIS A 708 -10.14 19.90 9.53
C HIS A 708 -8.73 19.82 8.90
N ALA A 709 -8.59 20.19 7.62
CA ALA A 709 -7.29 20.26 6.95
C ALA A 709 -6.36 21.30 7.60
N GLY A 710 -6.89 22.46 8.00
CA GLY A 710 -6.15 23.49 8.71
C GLY A 710 -5.67 23.04 10.09
N ILE A 711 -6.52 22.34 10.84
CA ILE A 711 -6.15 21.76 12.14
C ILE A 711 -5.08 20.67 11.95
N ALA A 712 -5.26 19.73 11.02
CA ALA A 712 -4.28 18.70 10.71
C ALA A 712 -2.91 19.29 10.29
N PHE A 713 -2.93 20.39 9.53
CA PHE A 713 -1.72 21.10 9.14
C PHE A 713 -0.92 21.62 10.34
N GLN A 714 -1.61 22.22 11.31
CA GLN A 714 -0.97 22.75 12.52
C GLN A 714 -0.48 21.64 13.44
N ILE A 715 -1.29 20.59 13.67
CA ILE A 715 -0.84 19.44 14.45
C ILE A 715 0.45 18.85 13.84
N LYS A 716 0.52 18.79 12.51
CA LYS A 716 1.73 18.33 11.84
C LYS A 716 2.93 19.27 12.03
N ASP A 717 2.74 20.59 12.01
CA ASP A 717 3.81 21.54 12.34
C ASP A 717 4.30 21.35 13.78
N ASP A 718 3.38 21.24 14.75
CA ASP A 718 3.71 21.01 16.16
C ASP A 718 4.46 19.68 16.36
N LEU A 719 4.08 18.61 15.64
CA LEU A 719 4.79 17.34 15.64
C LEU A 719 6.20 17.47 15.04
N LEU A 720 6.35 18.22 13.94
CA LEU A 720 7.65 18.46 13.31
C LEU A 720 8.57 19.31 14.21
N ASP A 721 8.05 20.27 14.98
CA ASP A 721 8.85 21.07 15.93
C ASP A 721 9.44 20.23 17.07
N VAL A 722 8.92 19.02 17.31
CA VAL A 722 9.42 18.10 18.34
C VAL A 722 10.22 16.94 17.75
N GLU A 723 9.84 16.43 16.58
CA GLU A 723 10.36 15.19 16.01
C GLU A 723 11.27 15.37 14.79
N GLY A 724 11.25 16.54 14.15
CA GLY A 724 11.94 16.73 12.88
C GLY A 724 13.47 16.80 13.01
N ASP A 725 14.14 16.82 11.86
CA ASP A 725 15.58 17.07 11.80
C ASP A 725 15.79 18.57 11.55
N MET A 726 16.62 19.23 12.38
CA MET A 726 16.96 20.66 12.25
C MET A 726 17.44 21.01 10.84
N ILE A 727 18.19 20.10 10.20
CA ILE A 727 18.76 20.29 8.87
C ILE A 727 17.67 20.26 7.80
N ILE A 728 16.65 19.41 7.97
CA ILE A 728 15.55 19.24 7.01
C ILE A 728 14.50 20.35 7.16
N LEU A 729 14.21 20.77 8.40
CA LEU A 729 13.20 21.80 8.70
C LEU A 729 13.66 23.23 8.36
N GLY A 730 14.97 23.48 8.32
CA GLY A 730 15.53 24.80 8.04
C GLY A 730 15.19 25.86 9.10
N LYS A 731 14.77 25.44 10.30
CA LYS A 731 14.42 26.28 11.45
C LYS A 731 14.88 25.60 12.76
N PRO A 732 15.13 26.36 13.84
CA PRO A 732 15.40 25.77 15.15
C PRO A 732 14.18 24.96 15.65
N ILE A 733 14.44 23.76 16.16
CA ILE A 733 13.46 22.86 16.82
C ILE A 733 13.25 23.31 18.26
N GLY A 734 12.04 23.14 18.80
CA GLY A 734 11.75 23.41 20.20
C GLY A 734 11.48 24.88 20.51
N LYS A 735 11.24 25.70 19.48
CA LYS A 735 10.86 27.11 19.66
C LYS A 735 9.58 27.25 20.46
N ASP A 736 8.64 26.32 20.31
CA ASP A 736 7.37 26.39 21.01
C ASP A 736 7.54 26.13 22.51
N ALA A 737 8.48 25.26 22.88
CA ALA A 737 8.88 25.04 24.27
C ALA A 737 9.60 26.27 24.84
N GLU A 738 10.50 26.90 24.09
CA GLU A 738 11.19 28.13 24.50
C GLU A 738 10.22 29.30 24.71
N ASN A 739 9.15 29.37 23.91
CA ASN A 739 8.15 30.44 23.97
C ASN A 739 7.02 30.19 24.98
N ASN A 740 7.02 29.07 25.72
CA ASN A 740 5.91 28.62 26.56
C ASN A 740 4.55 28.64 25.82
N SER A 741 4.56 28.22 24.56
CA SER A 741 3.35 28.12 23.73
C SER A 741 2.60 26.83 24.03
N SER A 742 1.26 26.89 24.10
CA SER A 742 0.43 25.68 24.13
C SER A 742 0.33 25.08 22.72
N THR A 743 0.85 23.87 22.54
CA THR A 743 0.81 23.11 21.29
C THR A 743 -0.02 21.84 21.45
N PHE A 744 -0.42 21.22 20.33
CA PHE A 744 -1.13 19.94 20.36
C PHE A 744 -0.28 18.87 21.03
N VAL A 745 1.03 18.89 20.83
CA VAL A 745 1.97 17.97 21.49
C VAL A 745 2.06 18.25 22.99
N SER A 746 2.04 19.50 23.44
CA SER A 746 2.07 19.81 24.88
C SER A 746 0.79 19.39 25.61
N ILE A 747 -0.36 19.39 24.93
CA ILE A 747 -1.67 19.05 25.53
C ILE A 747 -1.90 17.54 25.47
N LEU A 748 -1.59 16.89 24.35
CA LEU A 748 -1.97 15.49 24.07
C LEU A 748 -0.79 14.51 24.16
N GLY A 749 0.45 15.00 24.25
CA GLY A 749 1.66 14.22 23.97
C GLY A 749 1.81 13.90 22.47
N GLN A 750 2.98 13.40 22.08
CA GLN A 750 3.26 13.10 20.66
C GLN A 750 2.29 12.05 20.09
N GLU A 751 2.02 10.98 20.84
CA GLU A 751 1.11 9.92 20.40
C GLU A 751 -0.33 10.43 20.25
N GLY A 752 -0.83 11.17 21.25
CA GLY A 752 -2.16 11.76 21.20
C GLY A 752 -2.31 12.78 20.07
N ALA A 753 -1.29 13.62 19.84
CA ALA A 753 -1.27 14.54 18.71
C ALA A 753 -1.27 13.82 17.36
N ARG A 754 -0.51 12.71 17.18
CA ARG A 754 -0.58 11.91 15.95
C ARG A 754 -1.98 11.32 15.72
N LYS A 755 -2.63 10.80 16.77
CA LYS A 755 -4.01 10.27 16.66
C LYS A 755 -5.00 11.38 16.30
N GLU A 756 -4.90 12.54 16.94
CA GLU A 756 -5.75 13.69 16.64
C GLU A 756 -5.54 14.17 15.19
N MET A 757 -4.29 14.23 14.70
CA MET A 757 -4.01 14.58 13.29
C MET A 757 -4.72 13.64 12.31
N TRP A 758 -4.69 12.34 12.59
CA TRP A 758 -5.35 11.33 11.75
C TRP A 758 -6.88 11.36 11.88
N GLU A 759 -7.42 11.72 13.04
CA GLU A 759 -8.85 11.98 13.20
C GLU A 759 -9.28 13.18 12.34
N GLN A 760 -8.55 14.30 12.41
CA GLN A 760 -8.80 15.48 11.58
C GLN A 760 -8.64 15.15 10.09
N TYR A 761 -7.66 14.31 9.71
CA TYR A 761 -7.53 13.80 8.36
C TYR A 761 -8.78 13.03 7.91
N CYS A 762 -9.32 12.14 8.74
CA CYS A 762 -10.51 11.36 8.40
C CYS A 762 -11.74 12.26 8.23
N LEU A 763 -11.96 13.19 9.17
CA LEU A 763 -13.07 14.15 9.10
C LEU A 763 -12.97 15.05 7.85
N ALA A 764 -11.77 15.46 7.46
CA ALA A 764 -11.55 16.20 6.22
C ALA A 764 -11.89 15.35 4.98
N MET A 765 -11.45 14.08 4.94
CA MET A 765 -11.75 13.16 3.85
C MET A 765 -13.25 12.85 3.73
N GLU A 766 -13.94 12.67 4.86
CA GLU A 766 -15.39 12.49 4.93
C GLU A 766 -16.13 13.73 4.40
N ALA A 767 -15.68 14.94 4.75
CA ALA A 767 -16.24 16.18 4.23
C ALA A 767 -16.09 16.30 2.70
N LEU A 768 -14.96 15.86 2.13
CA LEU A 768 -14.74 15.86 0.68
C LEU A 768 -15.72 14.96 -0.09
N GLN A 769 -16.27 13.90 0.53
CA GLN A 769 -17.25 13.04 -0.12
C GLN A 769 -18.53 13.77 -0.51
N ALA A 770 -18.87 14.85 0.20
CA ALA A 770 -20.03 15.68 -0.07
C ALA A 770 -19.78 16.75 -1.17
N VAL A 771 -18.54 16.91 -1.65
CA VAL A 771 -18.18 17.86 -2.70
C VAL A 771 -18.48 17.24 -4.08
N PRO A 772 -19.39 17.81 -4.89
CA PRO A 772 -19.80 17.23 -6.17
C PRO A 772 -18.81 17.56 -7.31
N ARG A 773 -17.50 17.49 -7.05
CA ARG A 773 -16.40 17.87 -7.96
C ARG A 773 -15.30 16.82 -7.95
N ASN A 774 -14.28 16.98 -8.80
CA ASN A 774 -13.09 16.14 -8.69
C ASN A 774 -12.26 16.60 -7.48
N ILE A 775 -12.23 15.76 -6.44
CA ILE A 775 -11.54 16.04 -5.17
C ILE A 775 -10.10 15.50 -5.14
N THR A 776 -9.59 14.91 -6.22
CA THR A 776 -8.27 14.26 -6.24
C THR A 776 -7.15 15.21 -5.80
N PHE A 777 -7.16 16.46 -6.25
CA PHE A 777 -6.16 17.45 -5.82
C PHE A 777 -6.24 17.72 -4.31
N LEU A 778 -7.44 17.89 -3.74
CA LEU A 778 -7.64 18.16 -2.32
C LEU A 778 -7.27 16.95 -1.44
N LYS A 779 -7.58 15.72 -1.90
CA LYS A 779 -7.13 14.47 -1.27
C LYS A 779 -5.60 14.44 -1.20
N HIS A 780 -4.92 14.66 -2.32
CA HIS A 780 -3.45 14.59 -2.36
C HIS A 780 -2.78 15.77 -1.65
N LEU A 781 -3.43 16.94 -1.59
CA LEU A 781 -3.00 18.05 -0.74
C LEU A 781 -3.02 17.63 0.73
N LEU A 782 -4.11 17.03 1.20
CA LEU A 782 -4.22 16.57 2.57
C LEU A 782 -3.20 15.45 2.87
N ASN A 783 -3.01 14.51 1.95
CA ASN A 783 -1.95 13.49 2.05
C ASN A 783 -0.57 14.14 2.17
N TYR A 784 -0.29 15.16 1.36
CA TYR A 784 0.96 15.90 1.41
C TYR A 784 1.13 16.62 2.76
N ILE A 785 0.07 17.23 3.29
CA ILE A 785 0.09 17.94 4.56
C ILE A 785 0.49 16.99 5.70
N VAL A 786 -0.18 15.85 5.86
CA VAL A 786 0.06 14.94 7.00
C VAL A 786 1.36 14.14 6.87
N ASN A 787 1.82 13.91 5.64
CA ASN A 787 3.03 13.13 5.35
C ASN A 787 4.28 13.97 5.08
N ARG A 788 4.24 15.31 5.17
CA ARG A 788 5.44 16.13 4.91
C ARG A 788 6.50 15.96 5.99
N ASP A 789 7.74 16.17 5.59
CA ASP A 789 8.91 16.09 6.47
C ASP A 789 9.51 17.50 6.74
N HIS A 790 8.88 18.58 6.23
CA HIS A 790 9.27 20.00 6.37
C HIS A 790 8.14 21.00 6.04
#